data_AF-A0A969GPQ0-F1
#
_entry.id   AF-A0A969GPQ0-F1
#
_cell.length_a   1.000
_cell.length_b   1.000
_cell.length_c   1.000
_cell.angle_alpha   90.00
_cell.angle_beta   90.00
_cell.angle_gamma   90.00
#
_symmetry.space_group_name_H-M   'P 1'
#
loop_
_entity.id
_entity.type
_entity.pdbx_description
1 polymer ?
#
loop_
_entity_poly.entity_id
_entity_poly.type
_entity_poly.pdbx_seq_one_letter_code
_entity_poly.pdbx_strand_id
1 'polypeptide(L)'
;MGLSQFANLVPVVAGVIAANNAEIGAIANDGTLSLEDAKQAIIAVQLVAQGDVASDLFELGAGTTLVLAASDSFTAVEDTVLEISVNDLLSNDQSVEGAPLSVTNVSLISGSGTVTLDDRGTADTSDDVVIFTPELDFFNPDIATYETNLAFFNSNPDLLFRPVIEYTVSDGNGNTNTAEAFITVNSANDAPVLAPATVGNFVTYDEDPASVPGTPVATLLGTAVTDVDLNAVQGIAITGTTGTGTWQYSTNNGTSWVSVGTVANNSALLLAATTLVRFIPAANYNGTAALTYRAWDQSSGAIGNKVDTSLNGGTTGFSTTTATSIQAITAVNDAPVNALPGNQSVVQGATRVFSAATGNAITVSDVDAEGGIERVTVSVTQGQLALGSTTGLTAVTGNGSNAVTIQGTVANLNAALNGLTYTPTPQAILAGAAVLTVTTNDLGNSGGAALEDVDSLTIAVTPQNGIFGTNNGEQINGTRRNDTIFGLGGDDRIFGKGGNDIMDGGAGNDILTGDGGNDFLVGGDGNDIIYSKGGRDMLFGGNGDDTIYSGGGRDFIDGGVGNDTIYLSGGRNVAVMKLGEGIDTVIGYRNNTLQFDLEQLTFGQLTIAQTGRDVQIRNGSEILAILTNTQTRSVTASNFI
;
A
#
# COMPACT_ATOMS: atom_id res chain seq x y z
N MET A 1 -68.80 41.95 11.46
CA MET A 1 -69.66 41.23 10.49
C MET A 1 -69.20 39.78 10.56
N GLY A 2 -69.68 38.99 11.53
CA GLY A 2 -70.93 38.21 11.47
C GLY A 2 -70.60 36.87 10.81
N LEU A 3 -70.68 35.69 11.43
CA LEU A 3 -71.70 35.16 12.34
C LEU A 3 -71.11 34.17 13.36
N SER A 4 -71.59 34.32 14.59
CA SER A 4 -71.60 33.31 15.66
C SER A 4 -72.64 32.23 15.36
N GLN A 5 -72.30 30.96 15.58
CA GLN A 5 -73.16 29.95 16.23
C GLN A 5 -72.47 28.57 16.18
N PHE A 6 -71.76 28.20 17.26
CA PHE A 6 -71.72 26.82 17.75
C PHE A 6 -71.63 26.92 19.27
N ALA A 7 -72.80 27.03 19.90
CA ALA A 7 -72.96 26.93 21.34
C ALA A 7 -73.26 25.47 21.70
N ASN A 8 -72.53 24.99 22.71
CA ASN A 8 -72.89 23.90 23.61
C ASN A 8 -73.22 22.53 22.99
N LEU A 9 -72.21 21.68 22.86
CA LEU A 9 -72.32 20.26 23.14
C LEU A 9 -71.26 19.90 24.18
N VAL A 10 -71.69 19.73 25.42
CA VAL A 10 -70.90 19.11 26.49
C VAL A 10 -70.85 17.61 26.15
N PRO A 11 -69.68 16.97 26.04
CA PRO A 11 -69.63 15.52 25.99
C PRO A 11 -70.03 15.01 27.38
N VAL A 12 -71.21 14.42 27.49
CA VAL A 12 -71.52 13.53 28.62
C VAL A 12 -70.77 12.23 28.35
N VAL A 13 -69.61 12.06 29.00
CA VAL A 13 -68.93 10.77 29.03
C VAL A 13 -69.69 9.86 29.99
N ALA A 14 -70.48 8.94 29.45
CA ALA A 14 -71.04 7.84 30.22
C ALA A 14 -70.02 6.69 30.26
N GLY A 15 -69.35 6.54 31.40
CA GLY A 15 -68.71 5.30 31.89
C GLY A 15 -67.63 4.63 31.03
N VAL A 16 -66.38 4.70 31.47
CA VAL A 16 -65.29 3.79 31.02
C VAL A 16 -65.32 2.54 31.88
N ILE A 17 -65.43 1.34 31.29
CA ILE A 17 -65.22 0.06 31.99
C ILE A 17 -63.78 -0.38 31.73
N ALA A 18 -62.94 -0.35 32.77
CA ALA A 18 -61.62 -0.95 32.72
C ALA A 18 -61.75 -2.47 32.93
N ALA A 19 -61.36 -3.27 31.95
CA ALA A 19 -61.02 -4.66 32.21
C ALA A 19 -59.73 -4.67 33.05
N ASN A 20 -59.83 -5.18 34.28
CA ASN A 20 -58.74 -5.42 35.24
C ASN A 20 -58.42 -4.28 36.25
N ASN A 21 -59.40 -3.85 37.04
CA ASN A 21 -59.26 -3.35 38.43
C ASN A 21 -58.14 -2.33 38.79
N ALA A 22 -57.56 -1.58 37.85
CA ALA A 22 -56.63 -0.49 38.14
C ALA A 22 -57.39 0.81 38.40
N GLU A 23 -57.20 1.44 39.58
CA GLU A 23 -57.74 2.77 39.87
C GLU A 23 -57.03 3.83 39.00
N ILE A 24 -57.80 4.55 38.17
CA ILE A 24 -57.31 5.64 37.34
C ILE A 24 -57.41 6.96 38.12
N GLY A 25 -56.29 7.67 38.27
CA GLY A 25 -56.22 9.01 38.86
C GLY A 25 -56.94 10.08 38.02
N ALA A 26 -57.44 11.12 38.69
CA ALA A 26 -58.31 12.15 38.11
C ALA A 26 -57.73 12.86 36.86
N ILE A 27 -58.60 13.11 35.87
CA ILE A 27 -58.33 13.83 34.63
C ILE A 27 -58.23 15.35 34.90
N ALA A 28 -57.18 16.01 34.40
CA ALA A 28 -57.05 17.46 34.46
C ALA A 28 -57.98 18.15 33.44
N ASN A 29 -58.47 19.35 33.77
CA ASN A 29 -59.45 20.11 32.98
C ASN A 29 -58.95 20.63 31.61
N ASP A 30 -57.75 20.22 31.16
CA ASP A 30 -57.20 20.54 29.84
C ASP A 30 -57.29 19.38 28.83
N GLY A 31 -57.86 18.24 29.24
CA GLY A 31 -58.09 17.10 28.34
C GLY A 31 -56.88 16.21 28.09
N THR A 32 -55.79 16.35 28.85
CA THR A 32 -54.65 15.43 28.75
C THR A 32 -54.76 14.23 29.69
N LEU A 33 -54.55 13.02 29.16
CA LEU A 33 -54.43 11.77 29.91
C LEU A 33 -52.95 11.37 29.93
N SER A 34 -52.31 11.34 31.11
CA SER A 34 -50.93 10.86 31.27
C SER A 34 -50.94 9.39 31.68
N LEU A 35 -50.41 8.52 30.81
CA LEU A 35 -50.20 7.10 31.09
C LEU A 35 -48.71 6.88 31.44
N GLU A 36 -48.35 6.97 32.71
CA GLU A 36 -47.11 6.33 33.19
C GLU A 36 -47.46 4.87 33.54
N ASP A 37 -46.86 3.93 32.80
CA ASP A 37 -46.85 2.48 33.03
C ASP A 37 -48.13 1.64 32.73
N ALA A 38 -48.59 1.60 31.47
CA ALA A 38 -49.53 0.56 31.01
C ALA A 38 -49.03 -0.18 29.76
N LYS A 39 -48.58 -1.42 29.93
CA LYS A 39 -48.47 -2.40 28.84
C LYS A 39 -49.87 -2.98 28.58
N GLN A 40 -50.37 -2.80 27.37
CA GLN A 40 -51.67 -3.29 26.85
C GLN A 40 -52.91 -2.72 27.56
N ALA A 41 -53.38 -1.56 27.08
CA ALA A 41 -54.75 -1.10 27.32
C ALA A 41 -55.48 -1.01 25.98
N ILE A 42 -56.60 -1.72 25.85
CA ILE A 42 -57.54 -1.60 24.73
C ILE A 42 -58.42 -0.39 25.05
N ILE A 43 -58.30 0.68 24.27
CA ILE A 43 -59.16 1.87 24.39
C ILE A 43 -60.24 1.75 23.32
N ALA A 44 -61.44 1.34 23.70
CA ALA A 44 -62.62 1.47 22.86
C ALA A 44 -63.23 2.86 23.08
N VAL A 45 -63.07 3.77 22.10
CA VAL A 45 -63.76 5.06 22.10
C VAL A 45 -65.02 4.90 21.26
N GLN A 46 -66.19 4.86 21.90
CA GLN A 46 -67.47 4.87 21.20
C GLN A 46 -67.99 6.31 21.13
N LEU A 47 -67.82 6.94 19.95
CA LEU A 47 -68.45 8.21 19.63
C LEU A 47 -69.72 7.93 18.83
N VAL A 48 -70.89 8.18 19.42
CA VAL A 48 -72.16 8.12 18.70
C VAL A 48 -72.45 9.49 18.10
N ALA A 49 -72.29 9.63 16.79
CA ALA A 49 -72.78 10.79 16.04
C ALA A 49 -74.09 10.43 15.32
N GLN A 50 -75.20 11.07 15.71
CA GLN A 50 -76.39 11.13 14.86
C GLN A 50 -76.18 12.21 13.79
N GLY A 51 -75.99 11.80 12.54
CA GLY A 51 -76.03 12.71 11.40
C GLY A 51 -74.98 12.39 10.35
N ASP A 52 -75.47 11.96 9.20
CA ASP A 52 -74.78 11.70 7.95
C ASP A 52 -73.86 12.87 7.51
N VAL A 53 -72.54 12.78 7.75
CA VAL A 53 -71.45 13.34 6.92
C VAL A 53 -70.05 12.93 7.42
N ALA A 54 -69.21 12.59 6.42
CA ALA A 54 -67.75 12.51 6.36
C ALA A 54 -67.11 11.15 6.68
N SER A 55 -66.43 10.63 5.65
CA SER A 55 -65.46 9.53 5.70
C SER A 55 -64.39 9.82 6.76
N ASP A 56 -64.53 9.24 7.95
CA ASP A 56 -63.53 9.31 8.99
C ASP A 56 -62.39 8.33 8.65
N LEU A 57 -61.21 8.88 8.38
CA LEU A 57 -60.00 8.12 8.06
C LEU A 57 -59.38 7.62 9.38
N PHE A 58 -59.49 6.31 9.65
CA PHE A 58 -58.83 5.68 10.81
C PHE A 58 -57.51 5.02 10.39
N GLU A 59 -56.40 5.41 11.01
CA GLU A 59 -55.12 4.71 10.96
C GLU A 59 -55.08 3.63 12.05
N LEU A 60 -54.92 2.37 11.65
CA LEU A 60 -54.91 1.22 12.55
C LEU A 60 -53.50 0.65 12.71
N GLY A 61 -53.08 0.42 13.96
CA GLY A 61 -51.81 -0.25 14.28
C GLY A 61 -51.95 -1.78 14.29
N ALA A 62 -50.83 -2.48 14.13
CA ALA A 62 -50.78 -3.94 14.09
C ALA A 62 -51.56 -4.62 15.25
N GLY A 63 -52.44 -5.57 14.91
CA GLY A 63 -53.22 -6.36 15.88
C GLY A 63 -54.54 -5.74 16.34
N THR A 64 -55.14 -4.85 15.54
CA THR A 64 -56.48 -4.29 15.81
C THR A 64 -57.58 -5.05 15.06
N THR A 65 -58.61 -5.47 15.79
CA THR A 65 -59.82 -6.07 15.22
C THR A 65 -60.74 -4.96 14.66
N LEU A 66 -61.11 -5.05 13.38
CA LEU A 66 -61.91 -4.04 12.68
C LEU A 66 -63.40 -4.41 12.73
N VAL A 67 -64.26 -3.47 13.10
CA VAL A 67 -65.73 -3.60 13.00
C VAL A 67 -66.19 -2.76 11.80
N LEU A 68 -66.77 -3.41 10.78
CA LEU A 68 -67.20 -2.73 9.54
C LEU A 68 -68.61 -2.13 9.70
N ALA A 69 -68.76 -0.85 9.33
CA ALA A 69 -70.04 -0.23 8.99
C ALA A 69 -70.15 0.00 7.47
N ALA A 70 -71.36 0.20 6.96
CA ALA A 70 -71.64 0.33 5.53
C ALA A 70 -70.93 1.55 4.90
N SER A 71 -70.16 1.34 3.83
CA SER A 71 -69.56 2.38 2.94
C SER A 71 -68.27 3.06 3.41
N ASP A 72 -67.50 2.45 4.31
CA ASP A 72 -66.24 3.04 4.79
C ASP A 72 -65.03 2.70 3.91
N SER A 73 -64.09 3.65 3.83
CA SER A 73 -62.77 3.49 3.21
C SER A 73 -61.70 3.38 4.29
N PHE A 74 -60.93 2.29 4.30
CA PHE A 74 -59.94 2.01 5.34
C PHE A 74 -58.52 2.07 4.79
N THR A 75 -57.56 2.42 5.66
CA THR A 75 -56.14 2.40 5.32
C THR A 75 -55.42 1.41 6.23
N ALA A 76 -54.69 0.47 5.65
CA ALA A 76 -53.84 -0.48 6.36
C ALA A 76 -52.40 -0.33 5.88
N VAL A 77 -51.43 -0.69 6.70
CA VAL A 77 -50.04 -0.81 6.26
C VAL A 77 -49.83 -2.24 5.73
N GLU A 78 -48.92 -2.45 4.79
CA GLU A 78 -48.56 -3.82 4.38
C GLU A 78 -48.15 -4.69 5.58
N ASP A 79 -48.23 -6.01 5.42
CA ASP A 79 -48.04 -7.00 6.48
C ASP A 79 -49.02 -6.89 7.69
N THR A 80 -50.07 -6.09 7.57
CA THR A 80 -51.15 -6.03 8.58
C THR A 80 -52.15 -7.16 8.36
N VAL A 81 -52.38 -7.97 9.40
CA VAL A 81 -53.51 -8.90 9.43
C VAL A 81 -54.79 -8.10 9.69
N LEU A 82 -55.71 -8.09 8.73
CA LEU A 82 -56.99 -7.42 8.85
C LEU A 82 -58.06 -8.43 9.31
N GLU A 83 -58.67 -8.21 10.48
CA GLU A 83 -59.80 -9.01 10.95
C GLU A 83 -61.11 -8.26 10.70
N ILE A 84 -62.07 -8.86 10.00
CA ILE A 84 -63.35 -8.25 9.65
C ILE A 84 -64.46 -8.78 10.58
N SER A 85 -65.04 -7.93 11.42
CA SER A 85 -66.26 -8.19 12.17
C SER A 85 -67.43 -7.41 11.59
N VAL A 86 -68.54 -8.08 11.29
CA VAL A 86 -69.73 -7.48 10.68
C VAL A 86 -70.79 -7.28 11.78
N ASN A 87 -70.98 -6.05 12.26
CA ASN A 87 -72.06 -5.71 13.18
C ASN A 87 -72.82 -4.48 12.68
N ASP A 88 -74.15 -4.53 12.76
CA ASP A 88 -75.10 -3.41 12.53
C ASP A 88 -75.30 -2.90 11.08
N LEU A 89 -75.49 -3.79 10.11
CA LEU A 89 -75.85 -3.40 8.73
C LEU A 89 -77.35 -3.25 8.43
N LEU A 90 -78.25 -3.37 9.42
CA LEU A 90 -79.69 -3.12 9.25
C LEU A 90 -80.24 -2.21 10.37
N SER A 91 -79.87 -0.93 10.36
CA SER A 91 -80.41 0.07 11.30
C SER A 91 -81.89 0.41 11.09
N ASN A 92 -82.61 -0.29 10.20
CA ASN A 92 -84.04 -0.08 9.94
C ASN A 92 -84.93 -1.33 10.03
N ASP A 93 -84.44 -2.50 10.48
CA ASP A 93 -85.29 -3.68 10.59
C ASP A 93 -86.18 -3.61 11.84
N GLN A 94 -87.48 -3.42 11.61
CA GLN A 94 -88.53 -3.39 12.63
C GLN A 94 -89.35 -4.70 12.65
N SER A 95 -88.84 -5.82 12.12
CA SER A 95 -89.57 -7.09 12.15
C SER A 95 -88.84 -8.20 12.91
N VAL A 96 -89.58 -8.77 13.85
CA VAL A 96 -89.16 -9.74 14.86
C VAL A 96 -89.03 -11.14 14.24
N GLU A 97 -88.10 -11.92 14.81
CA GLU A 97 -88.13 -13.39 14.95
C GLU A 97 -87.24 -14.22 13.99
N GLY A 98 -85.95 -14.26 14.30
CA GLY A 98 -85.23 -15.54 14.43
C GLY A 98 -84.50 -16.13 13.22
N ALA A 99 -84.44 -15.44 12.07
CA ALA A 99 -83.54 -15.85 10.99
C ALA A 99 -82.13 -15.27 11.22
N PRO A 100 -81.07 -16.09 11.20
CA PRO A 100 -79.70 -15.58 11.32
C PRO A 100 -79.39 -14.69 10.11
N LEU A 101 -78.81 -13.51 10.35
CA LEU A 101 -78.22 -12.71 9.28
C LEU A 101 -77.15 -13.55 8.60
N SER A 102 -77.20 -13.62 7.27
CA SER A 102 -76.20 -14.35 6.49
C SER A 102 -75.48 -13.39 5.56
N VAL A 103 -74.16 -13.39 5.66
CA VAL A 103 -73.28 -12.73 4.69
C VAL A 103 -72.97 -13.76 3.62
N THR A 104 -73.32 -13.43 2.38
CA THR A 104 -73.07 -14.28 1.21
C THR A 104 -72.40 -13.46 0.12
N ASN A 105 -71.73 -14.13 -0.83
CA ASN A 105 -71.00 -13.49 -1.93
C ASN A 105 -69.94 -12.49 -1.49
N VAL A 106 -69.06 -12.87 -0.55
CA VAL A 106 -67.84 -12.10 -0.30
C VAL A 106 -66.91 -12.36 -1.48
N SER A 107 -66.79 -11.40 -2.38
CA SER A 107 -66.02 -11.54 -3.62
C SER A 107 -65.12 -10.33 -3.86
N LEU A 108 -63.91 -10.60 -4.36
CA LEU A 108 -62.94 -9.58 -4.77
C LEU A 108 -63.23 -9.20 -6.22
N ILE A 109 -63.62 -7.94 -6.46
CA ILE A 109 -64.08 -7.52 -7.79
C ILE A 109 -62.95 -6.95 -8.67
N SER A 110 -61.78 -6.62 -8.12
CA SER A 110 -60.63 -6.26 -8.96
C SER A 110 -59.27 -6.30 -8.25
N GLY A 111 -58.25 -6.77 -8.99
CA GLY A 111 -56.82 -6.68 -8.65
C GLY A 111 -56.07 -8.01 -8.87
N SER A 112 -55.05 -8.02 -9.73
CA SER A 112 -54.23 -9.21 -10.00
C SER A 112 -53.38 -9.59 -8.79
N GLY A 113 -53.90 -10.47 -7.93
CA GLY A 113 -53.19 -11.06 -6.81
C GLY A 113 -53.89 -12.34 -6.34
N THR A 114 -53.11 -13.33 -5.89
CA THR A 114 -53.63 -14.57 -5.29
C THR A 114 -53.95 -14.35 -3.82
N VAL A 115 -55.21 -14.57 -3.43
CA VAL A 115 -55.65 -14.61 -2.02
C VAL A 115 -55.82 -16.07 -1.61
N THR A 116 -55.15 -16.49 -0.53
CA THR A 116 -55.40 -17.80 0.11
C THR A 116 -56.18 -17.58 1.39
N LEU A 117 -57.40 -18.13 1.45
CA LEU A 117 -58.22 -18.17 2.65
C LEU A 117 -57.87 -19.44 3.43
N ASP A 118 -57.33 -19.31 4.64
CA ASP A 118 -57.12 -20.45 5.55
C ASP A 118 -58.41 -20.70 6.34
N ASP A 119 -59.16 -21.70 5.89
CA ASP A 119 -60.21 -22.31 6.67
C ASP A 119 -59.58 -23.34 7.62
N ARG A 120 -59.80 -23.21 8.94
CA ARG A 120 -59.55 -24.33 9.86
C ARG A 120 -60.63 -25.42 9.73
N GLY A 121 -61.01 -25.80 8.51
CA GLY A 121 -62.26 -26.53 8.23
C GLY A 121 -62.42 -27.21 6.87
N THR A 122 -61.34 -27.73 6.27
CA THR A 122 -61.30 -28.65 5.08
C THR A 122 -61.61 -28.09 3.69
N ALA A 123 -60.69 -28.42 2.75
CA ALA A 123 -60.53 -27.86 1.42
C ALA A 123 -61.56 -28.25 0.35
N ASP A 124 -61.82 -27.34 -0.60
CA ASP A 124 -62.11 -27.69 -2.00
C ASP A 124 -61.44 -26.68 -2.96
N THR A 125 -60.88 -27.22 -4.04
CA THR A 125 -60.12 -26.54 -5.08
C THR A 125 -60.88 -26.64 -6.40
N SER A 126 -61.75 -25.68 -6.72
CA SER A 126 -62.03 -25.18 -8.07
C SER A 126 -63.30 -24.32 -8.08
N ASP A 127 -63.21 -23.18 -8.75
CA ASP A 127 -64.24 -22.16 -9.03
C ASP A 127 -64.63 -21.21 -7.87
N ASP A 128 -64.58 -19.91 -8.19
CA ASP A 128 -64.66 -18.71 -7.32
C ASP A 128 -66.04 -18.49 -6.66
N VAL A 129 -66.55 -19.45 -5.90
CA VAL A 129 -67.74 -19.24 -5.03
C VAL A 129 -67.58 -20.01 -3.72
N VAL A 130 -67.40 -19.29 -2.61
CA VAL A 130 -67.45 -19.88 -1.25
C VAL A 130 -68.84 -19.65 -0.66
N ILE A 131 -69.54 -20.74 -0.33
CA ILE A 131 -70.81 -20.73 0.41
C ILE A 131 -70.51 -21.17 1.85
N PHE A 132 -70.81 -20.32 2.84
CA PHE A 132 -70.65 -20.66 4.25
C PHE A 132 -71.95 -21.20 4.85
N THR A 133 -71.85 -22.32 5.59
CA THR A 133 -72.92 -22.82 6.47
C THR A 133 -72.45 -22.74 7.93
N PRO A 134 -73.17 -22.06 8.83
CA PRO A 134 -72.75 -21.91 10.23
C PRO A 134 -72.96 -23.21 11.03
N GLU A 135 -72.01 -23.52 11.92
CA GLU A 135 -72.18 -24.54 12.97
C GLU A 135 -72.71 -23.86 14.25
N LEU A 136 -73.81 -24.37 14.79
CA LEU A 136 -74.50 -23.82 15.96
C LEU A 136 -73.72 -24.19 17.23
N ASP A 137 -73.01 -23.23 17.84
CA ASP A 137 -72.52 -23.39 19.20
C ASP A 137 -73.60 -22.93 20.20
N PHE A 138 -74.35 -23.91 20.72
CA PHE A 138 -75.38 -23.68 21.72
C PHE A 138 -74.72 -23.32 23.06
N PHE A 139 -74.56 -22.03 23.43
CA PHE A 139 -74.64 -21.57 24.84
C PHE A 139 -74.55 -20.03 25.05
N ASN A 140 -75.28 -19.19 24.31
CA ASN A 140 -75.72 -17.85 24.79
C ASN A 140 -76.79 -17.25 23.84
N PRO A 141 -78.02 -16.91 24.27
CA PRO A 141 -79.07 -16.52 23.33
C PRO A 141 -79.17 -15.03 22.96
N ASP A 142 -78.26 -14.14 23.37
CA ASP A 142 -78.47 -12.69 23.11
C ASP A 142 -77.35 -11.90 22.42
N ILE A 143 -76.21 -12.50 22.05
CA ILE A 143 -75.26 -11.92 21.07
C ILE A 143 -74.55 -13.08 20.38
N ALA A 144 -75.01 -13.48 19.19
CA ALA A 144 -74.22 -14.32 18.31
C ALA A 144 -73.21 -13.42 17.58
N THR A 145 -72.00 -13.28 18.12
CA THR A 145 -70.88 -12.75 17.33
C THR A 145 -70.57 -13.77 16.24
N TYR A 146 -70.95 -13.45 15.01
CA TYR A 146 -70.58 -14.22 13.83
C TYR A 146 -69.12 -13.92 13.51
N GLU A 147 -68.21 -14.83 13.85
CA GLU A 147 -66.80 -14.70 13.52
C GLU A 147 -66.53 -15.28 12.12
N THR A 148 -66.21 -14.41 11.17
CA THR A 148 -65.68 -14.79 9.86
C THR A 148 -64.26 -14.26 9.75
N ASN A 149 -63.28 -15.17 9.80
CA ASN A 149 -61.87 -14.80 9.67
C ASN A 149 -61.48 -14.80 8.18
N LEU A 150 -61.27 -13.61 7.60
CA LEU A 150 -60.61 -13.46 6.29
C LEU A 150 -59.20 -12.90 6.52
N ALA A 151 -58.16 -13.66 6.17
CA ALA A 151 -56.78 -13.19 6.18
C ALA A 151 -56.33 -12.78 4.77
N PHE A 152 -55.74 -11.59 4.63
CA PHE A 152 -55.16 -11.11 3.38
C PHE A 152 -53.65 -11.37 3.37
N PHE A 153 -53.15 -12.03 2.32
CA PHE A 153 -51.72 -12.21 2.09
C PHE A 153 -51.37 -11.58 0.74
N ASN A 154 -50.65 -10.47 0.75
CA ASN A 154 -50.11 -9.89 -0.49
C ASN A 154 -48.77 -10.57 -0.80
N SER A 155 -48.62 -11.13 -2.01
CA SER A 155 -47.37 -11.75 -2.47
C SER A 155 -46.45 -10.78 -3.21
N ASN A 156 -46.90 -9.54 -3.44
CA ASN A 156 -46.12 -8.43 -3.98
C ASN A 156 -46.63 -7.10 -3.36
N PRO A 157 -46.16 -6.73 -2.16
CA PRO A 157 -46.70 -5.65 -1.33
C PRO A 157 -46.67 -4.24 -1.96
N ASP A 158 -45.79 -3.99 -2.93
CA ASP A 158 -45.50 -2.63 -3.47
C ASP A 158 -46.32 -2.17 -4.68
N LEU A 159 -47.21 -3.02 -5.21
CA LEU A 159 -48.17 -2.55 -6.20
C LEU A 159 -49.35 -1.92 -5.48
N LEU A 160 -49.64 -0.63 -5.74
CA LEU A 160 -50.83 0.09 -5.26
C LEU A 160 -52.07 -0.80 -5.36
N PHE A 161 -52.40 -1.46 -4.25
CA PHE A 161 -53.44 -2.48 -4.18
C PHE A 161 -54.66 -1.83 -3.54
N ARG A 162 -55.73 -1.72 -4.33
CA ARG A 162 -57.04 -1.24 -3.87
C ARG A 162 -58.07 -2.36 -4.01
N PRO A 163 -58.01 -3.40 -3.17
CA PRO A 163 -58.99 -4.45 -3.22
C PRO A 163 -60.35 -3.84 -2.87
N VAL A 164 -61.35 -4.16 -3.70
CA VAL A 164 -62.74 -3.87 -3.45
C VAL A 164 -63.38 -5.14 -2.94
N ILE A 165 -63.90 -5.10 -1.72
CA ILE A 165 -64.69 -6.20 -1.15
C ILE A 165 -66.15 -5.87 -1.43
N GLU A 166 -66.80 -6.68 -2.25
CA GLU A 166 -68.25 -6.70 -2.34
C GLU A 166 -68.79 -7.75 -1.37
N TYR A 167 -69.80 -7.39 -0.59
CA TYR A 167 -70.51 -8.33 0.26
C TYR A 167 -72.01 -8.08 0.16
N THR A 168 -72.79 -9.16 0.18
CA THR A 168 -74.25 -9.10 0.16
C THR A 168 -74.79 -9.56 1.51
N VAL A 169 -75.50 -8.67 2.21
CA VAL A 169 -76.19 -8.98 3.46
C VAL A 169 -77.63 -9.35 3.14
N SER A 170 -78.06 -10.54 3.57
CA SER A 170 -79.43 -11.02 3.42
C SER A 170 -80.12 -11.09 4.78
N ASP A 171 -81.37 -10.63 4.84
CA ASP A 171 -82.24 -10.75 6.02
C ASP A 171 -82.85 -12.16 6.18
N GLY A 172 -82.53 -13.10 5.28
CA GLY A 172 -83.11 -14.44 5.27
C GLY A 172 -84.53 -14.52 4.73
N ASN A 173 -85.16 -13.38 4.40
CA ASN A 173 -86.53 -13.26 3.89
C ASN A 173 -86.59 -12.80 2.43
N GLY A 174 -85.45 -12.78 1.74
CA GLY A 174 -85.33 -12.46 0.32
C GLY A 174 -84.98 -11.01 0.02
N ASN A 175 -84.77 -10.16 1.04
CA ASN A 175 -84.17 -8.85 0.84
C ASN A 175 -82.66 -8.94 1.00
N THR A 176 -81.94 -8.39 0.04
CA THR A 176 -80.47 -8.35 0.04
C THR A 176 -80.00 -6.92 -0.17
N ASN A 177 -78.98 -6.49 0.57
CA ASN A 177 -78.28 -5.23 0.31
C ASN A 177 -76.81 -5.53 -0.01
N THR A 178 -76.30 -4.95 -1.09
CA THR A 178 -74.93 -5.15 -1.55
C THR A 178 -74.15 -3.86 -1.28
N ALA A 179 -73.02 -3.98 -0.60
CA ALA A 179 -72.15 -2.85 -0.29
C ALA A 179 -70.71 -3.14 -0.69
N GLU A 180 -69.97 -2.09 -1.04
CA GLU A 180 -68.55 -2.13 -1.36
C GLU A 180 -67.75 -1.50 -0.21
N ALA A 181 -66.65 -2.15 0.17
CA ALA A 181 -65.63 -1.58 1.05
C ALA A 181 -64.29 -1.47 0.31
N PHE A 182 -63.61 -0.33 0.49
CA PHE A 182 -62.28 -0.10 -0.08
C PHE A 182 -61.23 -0.23 1.01
N ILE A 183 -60.20 -1.03 0.75
CA ILE A 183 -58.98 -1.03 1.56
C ILE A 183 -57.87 -0.36 0.75
N THR A 184 -57.21 0.62 1.34
CA THR A 184 -55.97 1.19 0.83
C THR A 184 -54.84 0.57 1.61
N VAL A 185 -53.98 -0.23 0.97
CA VAL A 185 -52.76 -0.72 1.60
C VAL A 185 -51.64 0.27 1.30
N ASN A 186 -51.12 0.91 2.34
CA ASN A 186 -49.92 1.73 2.25
C ASN A 186 -48.70 0.79 2.24
N SER A 187 -47.78 1.02 1.31
CA SER A 187 -46.48 0.34 1.32
C SER A 187 -45.74 0.70 2.61
N ALA A 188 -45.16 -0.31 3.26
CA ALA A 188 -44.07 -0.09 4.22
C ALA A 188 -42.75 -0.17 3.45
N ASN A 189 -41.65 -0.13 4.18
CA ASN A 189 -40.33 -0.27 3.59
C ASN A 189 -39.86 -1.68 3.83
N ASP A 190 -39.25 -2.33 2.85
CA ASP A 190 -38.61 -3.62 2.99
C ASP A 190 -37.08 -3.49 2.94
N ALA A 191 -36.39 -4.24 3.80
CA ALA A 191 -34.94 -4.18 3.85
C ALA A 191 -34.30 -4.71 2.55
N PRO A 192 -33.25 -4.06 2.04
CA PRO A 192 -32.58 -4.51 0.82
C PRO A 192 -31.93 -5.87 1.02
N VAL A 193 -31.92 -6.69 -0.03
CA VAL A 193 -31.24 -7.99 -0.05
C VAL A 193 -29.87 -7.86 -0.70
N LEU A 194 -28.82 -8.24 0.04
CA LEU A 194 -27.43 -8.23 -0.44
C LEU A 194 -26.93 -9.66 -0.71
N ALA A 195 -26.68 -9.97 -1.98
CA ALA A 195 -26.15 -11.26 -2.41
C ALA A 195 -24.62 -11.37 -2.15
N PRO A 196 -24.12 -12.41 -1.43
CA PRO A 196 -22.72 -12.50 -1.04
C PRO A 196 -21.70 -12.67 -2.18
N ALA A 197 -22.11 -13.13 -3.36
CA ALA A 197 -21.20 -13.63 -4.40
C ALA A 197 -20.89 -12.64 -5.55
N THR A 198 -21.55 -11.48 -5.59
CA THR A 198 -21.49 -10.56 -6.75
C THR A 198 -21.05 -9.15 -6.38
N VAL A 199 -20.32 -8.97 -5.28
CA VAL A 199 -19.79 -7.65 -4.91
C VAL A 199 -18.55 -7.29 -5.73
N GLY A 200 -18.53 -6.05 -6.22
CA GLY A 200 -17.43 -5.49 -6.98
C GLY A 200 -16.23 -5.18 -6.07
N ASN A 201 -15.02 -5.41 -6.58
CA ASN A 201 -13.79 -4.97 -5.95
C ASN A 201 -13.37 -3.59 -6.48
N PHE A 202 -12.51 -2.91 -5.73
CA PHE A 202 -11.93 -1.66 -6.18
C PHE A 202 -10.94 -1.90 -7.33
N VAL A 203 -10.69 -0.87 -8.13
CA VAL A 203 -9.63 -0.90 -9.14
C VAL A 203 -8.28 -0.99 -8.43
N THR A 204 -7.42 -1.90 -8.89
CA THR A 204 -6.07 -2.07 -8.37
C THR A 204 -5.17 -0.91 -8.79
N TYR A 205 -4.34 -0.42 -7.87
CA TYR A 205 -3.27 0.54 -8.14
C TYR A 205 -2.05 0.16 -7.30
N ASP A 206 -0.90 0.74 -7.61
CA ASP A 206 0.37 0.51 -6.92
C ASP A 206 0.50 1.36 -5.65
N GLU A 207 1.54 1.15 -4.84
CA GLU A 207 1.71 1.87 -3.56
C GLU A 207 2.17 3.33 -3.72
N ASP A 208 2.62 3.72 -4.92
CA ASP A 208 3.00 5.08 -5.31
C ASP A 208 2.11 5.68 -6.42
N PRO A 209 0.78 5.67 -6.26
CA PRO A 209 -0.09 6.11 -7.33
C PRO A 209 0.01 7.63 -7.44
N ALA A 210 0.27 8.14 -8.65
CA ALA A 210 0.28 9.59 -8.92
C ALA A 210 -1.03 10.28 -8.47
N SER A 211 -2.14 9.54 -8.47
CA SER A 211 -3.39 9.93 -7.83
C SER A 211 -4.24 8.70 -7.51
N VAL A 212 -4.92 8.68 -6.36
CA VAL A 212 -5.87 7.62 -6.02
C VAL A 212 -7.30 8.01 -6.47
N PRO A 213 -7.89 7.29 -7.46
CA PRO A 213 -9.24 7.57 -7.93
C PRO A 213 -10.30 7.15 -6.90
N GLY A 214 -11.45 7.80 -6.96
CA GLY A 214 -12.64 7.40 -6.22
C GLY A 214 -13.42 6.31 -6.93
N THR A 215 -13.83 5.27 -6.22
CA THR A 215 -14.76 4.25 -6.73
C THR A 215 -16.18 4.60 -6.28
N PRO A 216 -17.15 4.72 -7.21
CA PRO A 216 -18.56 4.89 -6.84
C PRO A 216 -19.06 3.70 -6.02
N VAL A 217 -19.87 3.98 -4.98
CA VAL A 217 -20.54 2.92 -4.20
C VAL A 217 -21.38 2.00 -5.09
N ALA A 218 -22.04 2.56 -6.12
CA ALA A 218 -22.76 1.78 -7.12
C ALA A 218 -21.90 0.66 -7.76
N THR A 219 -20.61 0.93 -7.98
CA THR A 219 -19.67 -0.05 -8.54
C THR A 219 -19.36 -1.18 -7.56
N LEU A 220 -19.27 -0.88 -6.26
CA LEU A 220 -19.05 -1.87 -5.21
C LEU A 220 -20.28 -2.79 -5.05
N LEU A 221 -21.48 -2.20 -5.12
CA LEU A 221 -22.75 -2.93 -5.06
C LEU A 221 -22.99 -3.78 -6.32
N GLY A 222 -22.58 -3.30 -7.50
CA GLY A 222 -22.77 -4.02 -8.76
C GLY A 222 -24.25 -4.38 -8.99
N THR A 223 -24.51 -5.66 -9.24
CA THR A 223 -25.88 -6.22 -9.31
C THR A 223 -26.23 -7.05 -8.07
N ALA A 224 -25.50 -6.88 -6.97
CA ALA A 224 -25.65 -7.71 -5.78
C ALA A 224 -26.80 -7.27 -4.88
N VAL A 225 -27.34 -6.07 -5.08
CA VAL A 225 -28.44 -5.52 -4.28
C VAL A 225 -29.73 -5.56 -5.08
N THR A 226 -30.74 -6.18 -4.48
CA THR A 226 -32.13 -6.12 -4.94
C THR A 226 -32.98 -5.58 -3.82
N ASP A 227 -34.01 -4.84 -4.20
CA ASP A 227 -34.98 -4.25 -3.29
C ASP A 227 -36.36 -4.43 -3.91
N VAL A 228 -37.35 -4.73 -3.08
CA VAL A 228 -38.73 -4.93 -3.53
C VAL A 228 -39.47 -3.59 -3.64
N ASP A 229 -39.07 -2.61 -2.83
CA ASP A 229 -39.69 -1.29 -2.75
C ASP A 229 -39.58 -0.51 -4.08
N LEU A 230 -40.71 0.06 -4.50
CA LEU A 230 -40.75 0.86 -5.72
C LEU A 230 -39.98 2.18 -5.55
N ASN A 231 -38.86 2.32 -6.28
CA ASN A 231 -37.92 3.45 -6.26
C ASN A 231 -36.89 3.45 -5.10
N ALA A 232 -36.64 2.31 -4.44
CA ALA A 232 -35.55 2.19 -3.48
C ALA A 232 -34.23 2.70 -4.07
N VAL A 233 -33.53 3.57 -3.34
CA VAL A 233 -32.27 4.15 -3.79
C VAL A 233 -31.13 3.45 -3.10
N GLN A 234 -30.34 2.71 -3.88
CA GLN A 234 -29.26 1.90 -3.33
C GLN A 234 -28.15 2.73 -2.67
N GLY A 235 -27.54 2.14 -1.65
CA GLY A 235 -26.44 2.67 -0.87
C GLY A 235 -25.81 1.59 0.00
N ILE A 236 -24.85 1.98 0.82
CA ILE A 236 -24.18 1.09 1.78
C ILE A 236 -24.13 1.72 3.17
N ALA A 237 -24.16 0.86 4.19
CA ALA A 237 -23.77 1.19 5.54
C ALA A 237 -22.45 0.49 5.88
N ILE A 238 -21.36 1.24 5.98
CA ILE A 238 -20.01 0.68 6.23
C ILE A 238 -19.90 0.30 7.70
N THR A 239 -19.68 -0.98 7.98
CA THR A 239 -19.61 -1.56 9.33
C THR A 239 -18.21 -1.98 9.74
N GLY A 240 -17.24 -2.02 8.82
CA GLY A 240 -15.85 -2.38 9.13
C GLY A 240 -14.86 -1.96 8.04
N THR A 241 -13.62 -1.70 8.43
CA THR A 241 -12.51 -1.40 7.51
C THR A 241 -11.22 -2.07 7.98
N THR A 242 -10.38 -2.51 7.04
CA THR A 242 -9.00 -3.00 7.29
C THR A 242 -7.99 -2.31 6.37
N GLY A 243 -6.70 -2.55 6.60
CA GLY A 243 -5.59 -1.99 5.81
C GLY A 243 -4.80 -0.90 6.56
N THR A 244 -3.52 -0.75 6.21
CA THR A 244 -2.64 0.28 6.78
C THR A 244 -2.70 1.53 5.91
N GLY A 245 -3.53 2.50 6.33
CA GLY A 245 -3.79 3.70 5.54
C GLY A 245 -5.06 4.41 6.01
N THR A 246 -5.64 5.23 5.15
CA THR A 246 -6.86 6.00 5.45
C THR A 246 -7.94 5.74 4.42
N TRP A 247 -9.07 5.17 4.85
CA TRP A 247 -10.29 5.14 4.05
C TRP A 247 -10.94 6.53 4.01
N GLN A 248 -11.32 6.98 2.83
CA GLN A 248 -11.97 8.27 2.60
C GLN A 248 -13.21 8.11 1.72
N TYR A 249 -14.16 9.02 1.88
CA TYR A 249 -15.32 9.13 1.01
C TYR A 249 -15.52 10.58 0.55
N SER A 250 -16.27 10.74 -0.54
CA SER A 250 -16.59 12.05 -1.12
C SER A 250 -18.03 12.05 -1.62
N THR A 251 -18.83 13.00 -1.12
CA THR A 251 -20.21 13.24 -1.55
C THR A 251 -20.32 14.28 -2.68
N ASN A 252 -19.22 14.89 -3.10
CA ASN A 252 -19.18 15.95 -4.12
C ASN A 252 -18.26 15.60 -5.29
N ASN A 253 -18.40 14.36 -5.77
CA ASN A 253 -17.73 13.85 -6.98
C ASN A 253 -16.19 14.04 -6.99
N GLY A 254 -15.56 13.85 -5.84
CA GLY A 254 -14.10 13.83 -5.66
C GLY A 254 -13.47 15.20 -5.39
N THR A 255 -14.26 16.27 -5.28
CA THR A 255 -13.74 17.62 -5.04
C THR A 255 -13.26 17.83 -3.59
N SER A 256 -13.86 17.16 -2.61
CA SER A 256 -13.34 17.09 -1.23
C SER A 256 -13.50 15.70 -0.65
N TRP A 257 -12.56 15.29 0.19
CA TRP A 257 -12.52 13.95 0.78
C TRP A 257 -12.60 14.02 2.31
N VAL A 258 -13.43 13.16 2.89
CA VAL A 258 -13.64 13.03 4.32
C VAL A 258 -13.19 11.65 4.78
N SER A 259 -12.53 11.55 5.93
CA SER A 259 -12.12 10.27 6.49
C SER A 259 -13.34 9.45 6.94
N VAL A 260 -13.35 8.15 6.64
CA VAL A 260 -14.38 7.21 7.14
C VAL A 260 -14.26 7.07 8.67
N GLY A 261 -13.04 7.12 9.21
CA GLY A 261 -12.75 6.93 10.63
C GLY A 261 -13.17 5.54 11.14
N THR A 262 -13.32 5.39 12.46
CA THR A 262 -13.76 4.12 13.07
C THR A 262 -15.23 3.85 12.79
N VAL A 263 -15.54 2.66 12.27
CA VAL A 263 -16.89 2.19 11.98
C VAL A 263 -17.12 0.84 12.63
N ALA A 264 -18.38 0.56 12.98
CA ALA A 264 -18.84 -0.68 13.60
C ALA A 264 -20.34 -0.85 13.34
N ASN A 265 -20.94 -1.99 13.68
CA ASN A 265 -22.39 -2.16 13.54
C ASN A 265 -23.20 -1.06 14.25
N ASN A 266 -22.76 -0.61 15.43
CA ASN A 266 -23.41 0.46 16.19
C ASN A 266 -22.98 1.89 15.79
N SER A 267 -22.15 2.03 14.77
CA SER A 267 -21.64 3.31 14.27
C SER A 267 -21.26 3.20 12.79
N ALA A 268 -22.19 2.69 11.99
CA ALA A 268 -21.98 2.40 10.60
C ALA A 268 -22.15 3.66 9.75
N LEU A 269 -21.22 3.94 8.84
CA LEU A 269 -21.24 5.13 8.00
C LEU A 269 -22.14 4.92 6.78
N LEU A 270 -23.14 5.78 6.59
CA LEU A 270 -24.10 5.71 5.49
C LEU A 270 -23.60 6.44 4.24
N LEU A 271 -23.55 5.77 3.10
CA LEU A 271 -23.15 6.33 1.81
C LEU A 271 -24.13 5.92 0.70
N ALA A 272 -24.62 6.89 -0.07
CA ALA A 272 -25.46 6.61 -1.24
C ALA A 272 -24.64 6.03 -2.41
N ALA A 273 -25.30 5.34 -3.35
CA ALA A 273 -24.68 4.77 -4.55
C ALA A 273 -23.82 5.76 -5.38
N THR A 274 -24.16 7.05 -5.36
CA THR A 274 -23.43 8.12 -6.07
C THR A 274 -22.18 8.61 -5.35
N THR A 275 -21.96 8.19 -4.10
CA THR A 275 -20.81 8.59 -3.29
C THR A 275 -19.55 7.88 -3.79
N LEU A 276 -18.42 8.58 -3.78
CA LEU A 276 -17.12 7.97 -4.09
C LEU A 276 -16.44 7.51 -2.80
N VAL A 277 -15.77 6.37 -2.85
CA VAL A 277 -14.93 5.82 -1.77
C VAL A 277 -13.55 5.50 -2.30
N ARG A 278 -12.52 5.77 -1.51
CA ARG A 278 -11.13 5.39 -1.83
C ARG A 278 -10.36 5.00 -0.58
N PHE A 279 -9.29 4.24 -0.77
CA PHE A 279 -8.30 3.97 0.25
C PHE A 279 -7.02 4.74 -0.09
N ILE A 280 -6.49 5.52 0.85
CA ILE A 280 -5.15 6.12 0.70
C ILE A 280 -4.20 5.22 1.48
N PRO A 281 -3.34 4.42 0.83
CA PRO A 281 -2.36 3.60 1.55
C PRO A 281 -1.44 4.51 2.37
N ALA A 282 -0.93 3.99 3.50
CA ALA A 282 0.23 4.61 4.12
C ALA A 282 1.41 4.59 3.13
N ALA A 283 2.39 5.48 3.32
CA ALA A 283 3.59 5.44 2.49
C ALA A 283 4.21 4.03 2.52
N ASN A 284 4.52 3.51 1.33
CA ASN A 284 5.20 2.23 1.13
C ASN A 284 4.41 1.03 1.68
N TYR A 285 3.08 1.11 1.59
CA TYR A 285 2.20 0.00 1.95
C TYR A 285 1.69 -0.70 0.69
N ASN A 286 2.14 -1.93 0.51
CA ASN A 286 1.61 -2.90 -0.42
C ASN A 286 0.70 -3.92 0.32
N GLY A 287 -0.17 -4.62 -0.42
CA GLY A 287 -1.04 -5.66 0.13
C GLY A 287 -2.52 -5.41 -0.09
N THR A 288 -3.35 -5.62 0.94
CA THR A 288 -4.82 -5.54 0.80
C THR A 288 -5.46 -4.74 1.94
N ALA A 289 -6.36 -3.84 1.54
CA ALA A 289 -7.29 -3.16 2.43
C ALA A 289 -8.72 -3.62 2.11
N ALA A 290 -9.59 -3.70 3.09
CA ALA A 290 -10.96 -4.16 2.88
C ALA A 290 -11.99 -3.22 3.53
N LEU A 291 -13.17 -3.16 2.91
CA LEU A 291 -14.31 -2.38 3.38
C LEU A 291 -15.52 -3.30 3.48
N THR A 292 -16.02 -3.47 4.70
CA THR A 292 -17.17 -4.33 5.03
C THR A 292 -18.41 -3.47 5.26
N TYR A 293 -19.54 -3.87 4.66
CA TYR A 293 -20.75 -3.06 4.64
C TYR A 293 -22.04 -3.89 4.53
N ARG A 294 -23.17 -3.28 4.90
CA ARG A 294 -24.53 -3.73 4.57
C ARG A 294 -25.05 -2.94 3.37
N ALA A 295 -26.01 -3.48 2.63
CA ALA A 295 -26.80 -2.69 1.70
C ALA A 295 -27.76 -1.77 2.47
N TRP A 296 -28.01 -0.60 1.91
CA TRP A 296 -28.88 0.44 2.46
C TRP A 296 -29.78 0.99 1.35
N ASP A 297 -31.08 1.09 1.61
CA ASP A 297 -32.12 1.53 0.66
C ASP A 297 -32.46 3.04 0.75
N GLN A 298 -31.83 3.73 1.71
CA GLN A 298 -32.02 5.16 2.00
C GLN A 298 -33.38 5.56 2.59
N SER A 299 -34.16 4.59 3.06
CA SER A 299 -35.44 4.84 3.75
C SER A 299 -35.30 5.53 5.11
N SER A 300 -34.12 5.38 5.71
CA SER A 300 -33.79 5.97 7.01
C SER A 300 -32.32 6.39 7.09
N GLY A 301 -32.04 7.42 7.88
CA GLY A 301 -30.69 8.00 8.03
C GLY A 301 -30.34 9.01 6.93
N ALA A 302 -29.14 9.59 7.02
CA ALA A 302 -28.67 10.59 6.07
C ALA A 302 -27.24 10.29 5.62
N ILE A 303 -26.93 10.61 4.36
CA ILE A 303 -25.61 10.39 3.75
C ILE A 303 -24.52 11.10 4.58
N GLY A 304 -23.45 10.38 4.90
CA GLY A 304 -22.32 10.88 5.68
C GLY A 304 -22.49 10.76 7.21
N ASN A 305 -23.68 10.42 7.71
CA ASN A 305 -23.89 10.17 9.13
C ASN A 305 -23.50 8.74 9.52
N LYS A 306 -23.15 8.57 10.80
CA LYS A 306 -22.98 7.25 11.42
C LYS A 306 -24.22 6.88 12.22
N VAL A 307 -24.72 5.66 12.03
CA VAL A 307 -25.95 5.16 12.68
C VAL A 307 -25.74 3.75 13.24
N ASP A 308 -26.62 3.32 14.14
CA ASP A 308 -26.65 1.93 14.59
C ASP A 308 -27.45 1.07 13.60
N THR A 309 -26.79 0.06 13.04
CA THR A 309 -27.33 -0.94 12.09
C THR A 309 -27.43 -2.34 12.70
N SER A 310 -27.33 -2.43 14.03
CA SER A 310 -27.48 -3.71 14.75
C SER A 310 -28.88 -4.28 14.59
N LEU A 311 -29.89 -3.42 14.44
CA LEU A 311 -31.22 -3.76 13.92
C LEU A 311 -31.17 -3.70 12.39
N ASN A 312 -31.52 -4.80 11.72
CA ASN A 312 -31.46 -4.98 10.27
C ASN A 312 -32.49 -6.03 9.81
N GLY A 313 -32.78 -6.07 8.50
CA GLY A 313 -33.85 -6.90 7.93
C GLY A 313 -35.26 -6.38 8.21
N GLY A 314 -36.28 -7.12 7.76
CA GLY A 314 -37.68 -6.73 7.91
C GLY A 314 -37.93 -5.34 7.34
N THR A 315 -38.51 -4.45 8.15
CA THR A 315 -38.85 -3.09 7.70
C THR A 315 -37.75 -2.04 7.89
N THR A 316 -36.54 -2.47 8.22
CA THR A 316 -35.41 -1.54 8.38
C THR A 316 -34.78 -1.20 7.05
N GLY A 317 -34.05 -0.08 6.99
CA GLY A 317 -33.34 0.28 5.76
C GLY A 317 -32.10 -0.55 5.42
N PHE A 318 -31.80 -1.63 6.14
CA PHE A 318 -30.49 -2.29 6.11
C PHE A 318 -30.57 -3.81 5.90
N SER A 319 -29.73 -4.33 5.01
CA SER A 319 -29.64 -5.78 4.78
C SER A 319 -29.16 -6.56 5.99
N THR A 320 -29.66 -7.79 6.16
CA THR A 320 -29.22 -8.72 7.23
C THR A 320 -27.80 -9.24 7.03
N THR A 321 -27.39 -9.41 5.77
CA THR A 321 -26.05 -9.86 5.37
C THR A 321 -25.11 -8.67 5.18
N THR A 322 -23.82 -8.88 5.46
CA THR A 322 -22.73 -7.95 5.09
C THR A 322 -21.93 -8.50 3.91
N ALA A 323 -21.36 -7.61 3.10
CA ALA A 323 -20.35 -7.95 2.11
C ALA A 323 -19.04 -7.20 2.37
N THR A 324 -17.96 -7.68 1.76
CA THR A 324 -16.62 -7.09 1.87
C THR A 324 -16.03 -6.89 0.48
N SER A 325 -15.69 -5.65 0.15
CA SER A 325 -14.96 -5.29 -1.07
C SER A 325 -13.48 -5.11 -0.73
N ILE A 326 -12.60 -5.64 -1.58
CA ILE A 326 -11.15 -5.62 -1.38
C ILE A 326 -10.52 -4.58 -2.32
N GLN A 327 -9.62 -3.77 -1.77
CA GLN A 327 -8.64 -2.97 -2.49
C GLN A 327 -7.30 -3.68 -2.42
N ALA A 328 -6.76 -4.09 -3.58
CA ALA A 328 -5.38 -4.56 -3.67
C ALA A 328 -4.45 -3.40 -4.04
N ILE A 329 -3.29 -3.34 -3.38
CA ILE A 329 -2.21 -2.39 -3.60
C ILE A 329 -0.97 -3.19 -4.00
N THR A 330 -0.45 -2.96 -5.20
CA THR A 330 0.72 -3.67 -5.72
C THR A 330 2.01 -2.97 -5.32
N ALA A 331 3.07 -3.74 -5.06
CA ALA A 331 4.38 -3.19 -4.74
C ALA A 331 4.97 -2.41 -5.92
N VAL A 332 5.70 -1.33 -5.64
CA VAL A 332 6.58 -0.62 -6.57
C VAL A 332 8.01 -0.87 -6.12
N ASN A 333 8.93 -0.96 -7.07
CA ASN A 333 10.35 -1.09 -6.73
C ASN A 333 10.97 0.29 -6.47
N ASP A 334 11.27 0.58 -5.21
CA ASP A 334 12.01 1.74 -4.73
C ASP A 334 13.53 1.53 -4.86
N ALA A 335 14.26 2.60 -5.12
CA ALA A 335 15.72 2.53 -5.10
C ALA A 335 16.24 2.48 -3.65
N PRO A 336 17.33 1.77 -3.37
CA PRO A 336 17.99 1.84 -2.08
C PRO A 336 18.51 3.27 -1.83
N VAL A 337 18.86 3.57 -0.58
CA VAL A 337 19.41 4.87 -0.18
C VAL A 337 20.69 4.65 0.62
N ASN A 338 21.79 5.30 0.22
CA ASN A 338 22.99 5.39 1.03
C ASN A 338 23.00 6.68 1.85
N ALA A 339 23.46 6.57 3.10
CA ALA A 339 23.78 7.72 3.92
C ALA A 339 25.28 7.69 4.23
N LEU A 340 25.99 8.67 3.68
CA LEU A 340 27.43 8.87 3.87
C LEU A 340 27.67 10.02 4.85
N PRO A 341 28.78 10.00 5.60
CA PRO A 341 29.21 11.17 6.35
C PRO A 341 29.72 12.26 5.40
N GLY A 342 29.95 13.47 5.92
CA GLY A 342 30.66 14.51 5.18
C GLY A 342 32.12 14.10 4.85
N ASN A 343 32.83 14.97 4.14
CA ASN A 343 34.24 14.71 3.77
C ASN A 343 35.11 14.36 4.97
N GLN A 344 35.99 13.37 4.78
CA GLN A 344 36.87 12.85 5.81
C GLN A 344 38.31 13.29 5.54
N SER A 345 39.20 13.10 6.52
CA SER A 345 40.64 13.32 6.34
C SER A 345 41.44 12.26 7.07
N VAL A 346 42.57 11.84 6.54
CA VAL A 346 43.52 10.88 7.12
C VAL A 346 44.94 11.38 7.01
N VAL A 347 45.76 11.02 8.00
CA VAL A 347 47.20 11.26 7.97
C VAL A 347 47.88 9.97 7.53
N GLN A 348 48.95 10.09 6.74
CA GLN A 348 49.82 8.99 6.35
C GLN A 348 50.14 8.06 7.54
N GLY A 349 50.07 6.74 7.28
CA GLY A 349 50.33 5.70 8.28
C GLY A 349 49.18 5.45 9.26
N ALA A 350 48.11 6.24 9.22
CA ALA A 350 46.89 6.00 9.98
C ALA A 350 45.80 5.35 9.12
N THR A 351 44.88 4.64 9.78
CA THR A 351 43.67 4.07 9.17
C THR A 351 42.46 4.90 9.59
N ARG A 352 41.51 5.12 8.68
CA ARG A 352 40.19 5.65 9.02
C ARG A 352 39.18 4.55 9.15
N VAL A 353 38.40 4.61 10.22
CA VAL A 353 37.31 3.69 10.50
C VAL A 353 36.01 4.45 10.30
N PHE A 354 35.12 3.90 9.49
CA PHE A 354 33.75 4.37 9.31
C PHE A 354 32.87 3.57 10.25
N SER A 355 32.34 4.21 11.29
CA SER A 355 31.53 3.51 12.28
C SER A 355 30.60 4.47 13.02
N ALA A 356 29.54 3.92 13.63
CA ALA A 356 28.67 4.70 14.49
C ALA A 356 29.43 5.25 15.72
N ALA A 357 30.41 4.49 16.24
CA ALA A 357 31.23 4.90 17.39
C ALA A 357 32.12 6.11 17.10
N THR A 358 32.53 6.29 15.85
CA THR A 358 33.34 7.42 15.37
C THR A 358 32.49 8.56 14.79
N GLY A 359 31.16 8.43 14.79
CA GLY A 359 30.23 9.45 14.31
C GLY A 359 30.27 9.68 12.79
N ASN A 360 30.83 8.75 12.02
CA ASN A 360 31.02 8.85 10.58
C ASN A 360 30.61 7.54 9.87
N ALA A 361 29.53 6.91 10.34
CA ALA A 361 29.04 5.67 9.77
C ALA A 361 28.61 5.86 8.31
N ILE A 362 28.82 4.83 7.50
CA ILE A 362 28.15 4.65 6.21
C ILE A 362 27.02 3.66 6.46
N THR A 363 25.80 4.01 6.07
CA THR A 363 24.63 3.12 6.20
C THR A 363 23.86 3.04 4.90
N VAL A 364 23.19 1.92 4.69
CA VAL A 364 22.28 1.68 3.58
C VAL A 364 20.89 1.39 4.14
N SER A 365 19.85 1.79 3.43
CA SER A 365 18.47 1.46 3.74
C SER A 365 17.71 1.27 2.45
N ASP A 366 16.73 0.39 2.48
CA ASP A 366 15.85 0.14 1.35
C ASP A 366 14.47 -0.18 1.94
N VAL A 367 13.46 0.44 1.36
CA VAL A 367 12.06 0.31 1.75
C VAL A 367 11.54 -1.10 1.42
N ASP A 368 12.01 -1.64 0.30
CA ASP A 368 11.53 -2.89 -0.30
C ASP A 368 12.31 -4.10 0.16
N ALA A 369 13.36 -3.90 0.95
CA ALA A 369 14.25 -4.97 1.32
C ALA A 369 13.48 -6.17 1.88
N GLU A 370 12.53 -5.96 2.81
CA GLU A 370 11.72 -7.00 3.48
C GLU A 370 12.51 -8.27 3.94
N GLY A 371 13.84 -8.15 4.14
CA GLY A 371 14.74 -9.28 4.46
C GLY A 371 15.37 -9.98 3.24
N GLY A 372 15.09 -9.51 2.03
CA GLY A 372 15.80 -9.76 0.78
C GLY A 372 17.28 -9.36 0.82
N ILE A 373 17.98 -9.72 -0.25
CA ILE A 373 19.43 -9.56 -0.36
C ILE A 373 19.73 -8.40 -1.30
N GLU A 374 20.59 -7.49 -0.87
CA GLU A 374 21.09 -6.39 -1.69
C GLU A 374 22.59 -6.57 -1.95
N ARG A 375 23.12 -5.75 -2.86
CA ARG A 375 24.55 -5.67 -3.15
C ARG A 375 25.06 -4.26 -2.87
N VAL A 376 26.08 -4.15 -2.03
CA VAL A 376 26.82 -2.90 -1.81
C VAL A 376 28.23 -3.06 -2.39
N THR A 377 28.66 -2.10 -3.20
CA THR A 377 30.05 -1.95 -3.62
C THR A 377 30.59 -0.65 -3.05
N VAL A 378 31.64 -0.74 -2.25
CA VAL A 378 32.40 0.42 -1.78
C VAL A 378 33.74 0.44 -2.49
N SER A 379 34.07 1.52 -3.16
CA SER A 379 35.32 1.68 -3.90
C SER A 379 36.04 2.97 -3.53
N VAL A 380 37.35 3.00 -3.69
CA VAL A 380 38.18 4.19 -3.56
C VAL A 380 39.09 4.37 -4.77
N THR A 381 39.31 5.62 -5.18
CA THR A 381 40.22 5.93 -6.29
C THR A 381 41.65 5.50 -6.00
N GLN A 382 42.13 5.68 -4.75
CA GLN A 382 43.39 5.14 -4.24
C GLN A 382 43.24 4.78 -2.75
N GLY A 383 43.98 3.76 -2.32
CA GLY A 383 43.92 3.25 -0.95
C GLY A 383 43.36 1.82 -0.89
N GLN A 384 43.27 1.29 0.33
CA GLN A 384 42.72 -0.02 0.60
C GLN A 384 41.53 0.09 1.55
N LEU A 385 40.50 -0.67 1.23
CA LEU A 385 39.27 -0.83 1.99
C LEU A 385 39.22 -2.22 2.62
N ALA A 386 38.93 -2.28 3.91
CA ALA A 386 38.72 -3.57 4.59
C ALA A 386 37.56 -3.52 5.58
N LEU A 387 36.70 -4.53 5.54
CA LEU A 387 35.56 -4.69 6.44
C LEU A 387 36.02 -5.14 7.84
N GLY A 388 35.41 -4.56 8.88
CA GLY A 388 35.65 -4.97 10.26
C GLY A 388 35.02 -6.33 10.61
N SER A 389 33.99 -6.75 9.88
CA SER A 389 33.33 -8.05 10.01
C SER A 389 32.68 -8.46 8.68
N THR A 390 32.61 -9.77 8.44
CA THR A 390 31.88 -10.35 7.30
C THR A 390 30.77 -11.30 7.75
N THR A 391 30.45 -11.32 9.04
CA THR A 391 29.42 -12.21 9.60
C THR A 391 28.04 -11.89 9.02
N GLY A 392 27.32 -12.91 8.54
CA GLY A 392 25.97 -12.76 8.01
C GLY A 392 25.89 -12.31 6.55
N LEU A 393 27.02 -11.95 5.92
CA LEU A 393 27.07 -11.66 4.49
C LEU A 393 26.98 -12.95 3.68
N THR A 394 26.30 -12.90 2.54
CA THR A 394 26.13 -14.02 1.61
C THR A 394 27.24 -14.07 0.55
N ALA A 395 27.84 -12.93 0.21
CA ALA A 395 29.01 -12.83 -0.66
C ALA A 395 29.92 -11.68 -0.23
N VAL A 396 31.23 -11.87 -0.41
CA VAL A 396 32.27 -10.86 -0.18
C VAL A 396 33.36 -11.02 -1.22
N THR A 397 33.67 -9.96 -1.97
CA THR A 397 34.79 -9.91 -2.91
C THR A 397 35.59 -8.62 -2.69
N GLY A 398 36.90 -8.67 -2.95
CA GLY A 398 37.77 -7.49 -2.87
C GLY A 398 38.07 -6.95 -1.47
N ASN A 399 37.71 -7.65 -0.39
CA ASN A 399 38.06 -7.21 0.96
C ASN A 399 39.59 -7.09 1.14
N GLY A 400 40.08 -5.89 1.45
CA GLY A 400 41.51 -5.55 1.51
C GLY A 400 42.08 -4.94 0.21
N SER A 401 41.25 -4.67 -0.80
CA SER A 401 41.65 -3.99 -2.04
C SER A 401 41.08 -2.56 -2.11
N ASN A 402 41.19 -1.88 -3.25
CA ASN A 402 40.57 -0.57 -3.48
C ASN A 402 39.05 -0.63 -3.72
N ALA A 403 38.46 -1.82 -3.84
CA ALA A 403 37.03 -1.98 -4.03
C ALA A 403 36.53 -3.26 -3.35
N VAL A 404 35.52 -3.13 -2.49
CA VAL A 404 34.88 -4.24 -1.77
C VAL A 404 33.43 -4.33 -2.23
N THR A 405 33.02 -5.50 -2.71
CA THR A 405 31.61 -5.79 -3.01
C THR A 405 31.08 -6.83 -2.03
N ILE A 406 29.96 -6.54 -1.40
CA ILE A 406 29.28 -7.39 -0.42
C ILE A 406 27.83 -7.61 -0.79
N GLN A 407 27.28 -8.75 -0.37
CA GLN A 407 25.85 -9.02 -0.44
C GLN A 407 25.33 -9.52 0.91
N GLY A 408 24.09 -9.15 1.23
CA GLY A 408 23.42 -9.53 2.47
C GLY A 408 22.09 -8.80 2.64
N THR A 409 21.40 -9.05 3.75
CA THR A 409 20.26 -8.22 4.15
C THR A 409 20.74 -6.82 4.57
N VAL A 410 19.89 -5.79 4.48
CA VAL A 410 20.20 -4.41 4.94
C VAL A 410 20.85 -4.39 6.32
N ALA A 411 20.33 -5.20 7.26
CA ALA A 411 20.87 -5.30 8.62
C ALA A 411 22.32 -5.83 8.64
N ASN A 412 22.61 -6.87 7.86
CA ASN A 412 23.96 -7.47 7.79
C ASN A 412 24.93 -6.57 7.01
N LEU A 413 24.45 -5.88 5.97
CA LEU A 413 25.22 -4.90 5.22
C LEU A 413 25.66 -3.74 6.12
N ASN A 414 24.71 -3.13 6.85
CA ASN A 414 25.01 -2.09 7.83
C ASN A 414 25.96 -2.57 8.94
N ALA A 415 25.81 -3.81 9.40
CA ALA A 415 26.73 -4.38 10.39
C ALA A 415 28.15 -4.55 9.83
N ALA A 416 28.31 -4.92 8.56
CA ALA A 416 29.62 -5.07 7.92
C ALA A 416 30.28 -3.71 7.61
N LEU A 417 29.49 -2.72 7.19
CA LEU A 417 29.96 -1.35 6.94
C LEU A 417 30.36 -0.63 8.24
N ASN A 418 29.72 -0.97 9.36
CA ASN A 418 30.07 -0.44 10.68
C ASN A 418 31.40 -1.04 11.18
N GLY A 419 32.50 -0.35 10.88
CA GLY A 419 33.86 -0.83 11.06
C GLY A 419 34.63 -0.99 9.76
N LEU A 420 34.06 -0.59 8.61
CA LEU A 420 34.81 -0.44 7.36
C LEU A 420 36.01 0.48 7.59
N THR A 421 37.15 0.06 7.08
CA THR A 421 38.41 0.80 7.21
C THR A 421 38.91 1.26 5.87
N TYR A 422 39.51 2.45 5.85
CA TYR A 422 40.28 3.00 4.75
C TYR A 422 41.72 3.20 5.20
N THR A 423 42.67 2.60 4.48
CA THR A 423 44.11 2.78 4.68
C THR A 423 44.72 3.40 3.42
N PRO A 424 45.34 4.60 3.52
CA PRO A 424 45.94 5.26 2.36
C PRO A 424 47.15 4.48 1.85
N THR A 425 47.24 4.30 0.53
CA THR A 425 48.44 3.79 -0.16
C THR A 425 49.38 4.95 -0.48
N PRO A 426 50.66 4.68 -0.85
CA PRO A 426 51.56 5.73 -1.33
C PRO A 426 50.96 6.63 -2.42
N GLN A 427 50.26 6.04 -3.40
CA GLN A 427 49.58 6.78 -4.45
C GLN A 427 48.51 7.73 -3.90
N ALA A 428 47.75 7.31 -2.88
CA ALA A 428 46.75 8.17 -2.25
C ALA A 428 47.41 9.34 -1.50
N ILE A 429 48.60 9.13 -0.94
CA ILE A 429 49.38 10.18 -0.27
C ILE A 429 49.88 11.19 -1.28
N LEU A 430 50.38 10.74 -2.43
CA LEU A 430 50.83 11.62 -3.50
C LEU A 430 49.68 12.42 -4.13
N ALA A 431 48.53 11.77 -4.36
CA ALA A 431 47.33 12.44 -4.87
C ALA A 431 46.72 13.45 -3.89
N GLY A 432 47.04 13.36 -2.60
CA GLY A 432 46.52 14.23 -1.54
C GLY A 432 45.05 14.00 -1.18
N ALA A 433 44.33 13.17 -1.92
CA ALA A 433 42.95 12.79 -1.64
C ALA A 433 42.58 11.46 -2.33
N ALA A 434 41.61 10.77 -1.76
CA ALA A 434 40.89 9.67 -2.41
C ALA A 434 39.39 9.96 -2.42
N VAL A 435 38.69 9.54 -3.47
CA VAL A 435 37.22 9.57 -3.51
C VAL A 435 36.70 8.19 -3.17
N LEU A 436 35.87 8.10 -2.12
CA LEU A 436 35.15 6.89 -1.75
C LEU A 436 33.77 6.95 -2.37
N THR A 437 33.40 5.92 -3.13
CA THR A 437 32.08 5.78 -3.77
C THR A 437 31.39 4.54 -3.23
N VAL A 438 30.14 4.71 -2.80
CA VAL A 438 29.24 3.63 -2.37
C VAL A 438 28.17 3.48 -3.44
N THR A 439 28.00 2.27 -3.93
CA THR A 439 26.91 1.89 -4.85
C THR A 439 26.13 0.77 -4.21
N THR A 440 24.84 0.98 -3.96
CA THR A 440 23.93 -0.05 -3.45
C THR A 440 22.91 -0.40 -4.51
N ASN A 441 22.63 -1.69 -4.66
CA ASN A 441 21.72 -2.23 -5.67
C ASN A 441 20.80 -3.26 -5.02
N ASP A 442 19.50 -3.10 -5.21
CA ASP A 442 18.43 -3.87 -4.56
C ASP A 442 18.24 -5.28 -5.12
N LEU A 443 18.92 -5.63 -6.22
CA LEU A 443 18.73 -6.90 -6.97
C LEU A 443 17.28 -7.16 -7.44
N GLY A 444 16.41 -6.16 -7.46
CA GLY A 444 14.99 -6.27 -7.82
C GLY A 444 14.12 -6.92 -6.74
N ASN A 445 14.39 -6.67 -5.45
CA ASN A 445 13.74 -7.31 -4.31
C ASN A 445 12.20 -7.15 -4.21
N SER A 446 11.54 -6.31 -5.03
CA SER A 446 10.07 -6.18 -5.11
C SER A 446 9.48 -6.56 -6.48
N GLY A 447 10.17 -7.39 -7.26
CA GLY A 447 9.66 -7.96 -8.52
C GLY A 447 9.78 -7.03 -9.74
N GLY A 448 10.48 -5.91 -9.57
CA GLY A 448 10.89 -4.98 -10.63
C GLY A 448 12.28 -5.27 -11.21
N ALA A 449 12.75 -4.37 -12.06
CA ALA A 449 14.16 -4.34 -12.46
C ALA A 449 14.99 -3.79 -11.30
N ALA A 450 16.24 -4.24 -11.17
CA ALA A 450 17.10 -3.76 -10.10
C ALA A 450 17.36 -2.26 -10.22
N LEU A 451 17.18 -1.53 -9.12
CA LEU A 451 17.54 -0.12 -8.98
C LEU A 451 18.82 0.02 -8.15
N GLU A 452 19.45 1.18 -8.29
CA GLU A 452 20.69 1.49 -7.60
C GLU A 452 20.75 2.93 -7.11
N ASP A 453 21.53 3.14 -6.06
CA ASP A 453 21.89 4.45 -5.54
C ASP A 453 23.41 4.56 -5.38
N VAL A 454 23.93 5.74 -5.73
CA VAL A 454 25.37 6.00 -5.83
C VAL A 454 25.72 7.31 -5.14
N ASP A 455 26.48 7.20 -4.06
CA ASP A 455 26.99 8.35 -3.30
C ASP A 455 28.50 8.35 -3.22
N SER A 456 29.09 9.52 -3.05
CA SER A 456 30.53 9.64 -2.86
C SER A 456 30.92 10.70 -1.83
N LEU A 457 32.08 10.50 -1.21
CA LEU A 457 32.74 11.48 -0.35
C LEU A 457 34.23 11.54 -0.64
N THR A 458 34.85 12.68 -0.33
CA THR A 458 36.31 12.81 -0.40
C THR A 458 36.96 12.49 0.94
N ILE A 459 38.04 11.73 0.90
CA ILE A 459 38.97 11.49 2.01
C ILE A 459 40.26 12.24 1.69
N ALA A 460 40.50 13.38 2.34
CA ALA A 460 41.77 14.09 2.22
C ALA A 460 42.88 13.26 2.84
N VAL A 461 44.00 13.08 2.14
CA VAL A 461 45.17 12.31 2.60
C VAL A 461 46.31 13.28 2.80
N THR A 462 46.81 13.36 4.02
CA THR A 462 47.87 14.32 4.39
C THR A 462 49.13 13.58 4.79
N PRO A 463 50.31 13.98 4.31
CA PRO A 463 51.57 13.39 4.76
C PRO A 463 51.81 13.77 6.22
N GLN A 464 52.41 12.84 7.00
CA GLN A 464 52.63 13.07 8.44
C GLN A 464 53.78 14.06 8.67
N ASN A 465 54.81 14.04 7.82
CA ASN A 465 55.98 14.92 7.85
C ASN A 465 56.53 15.13 6.42
N GLY A 466 55.72 15.68 5.52
CA GLY A 466 56.13 15.89 4.12
C GLY A 466 57.26 16.92 3.96
N ILE A 467 58.21 16.62 3.08
CA ILE A 467 59.24 17.54 2.58
C ILE A 467 58.78 18.02 1.20
N PHE A 468 58.66 19.33 1.01
CA PHE A 468 58.16 19.92 -0.22
C PHE A 468 59.22 20.86 -0.81
N GLY A 469 59.54 20.67 -2.09
CA GLY A 469 60.32 21.56 -2.93
C GLY A 469 59.52 22.78 -3.37
N THR A 470 59.95 23.41 -4.46
CA THR A 470 59.25 24.51 -5.13
C THR A 470 59.12 24.25 -6.63
N ASN A 471 58.84 25.28 -7.44
CA ASN A 471 58.81 25.15 -8.89
C ASN A 471 60.20 25.42 -9.53
N ASN A 472 61.28 25.31 -8.77
CA ASN A 472 62.65 25.48 -9.26
C ASN A 472 63.44 24.20 -9.06
N GLY A 473 64.44 23.93 -9.91
CA GLY A 473 65.31 22.79 -9.71
C GLY A 473 66.16 22.90 -8.44
N GLU A 474 66.01 21.92 -7.56
CA GLU A 474 66.55 21.90 -6.21
C GLU A 474 67.32 20.62 -5.90
N GLN A 475 68.00 20.61 -4.76
CA GLN A 475 68.54 19.39 -4.18
C GLN A 475 67.85 19.11 -2.86
N ILE A 476 67.01 18.08 -2.85
CA ILE A 476 66.19 17.71 -1.70
C ILE A 476 66.79 16.46 -1.05
N ASN A 477 66.96 16.52 0.28
CA ASN A 477 67.60 15.46 1.05
C ASN A 477 66.65 14.98 2.15
N GLY A 478 66.22 13.72 2.02
CA GLY A 478 65.61 12.94 3.09
C GLY A 478 66.58 12.60 4.21
N THR A 479 66.16 11.67 5.06
CA THR A 479 66.80 11.31 6.32
C THR A 479 67.35 9.89 6.28
N ARG A 480 67.25 9.09 7.34
CA ARG A 480 67.49 7.63 7.28
C ARG A 480 66.26 6.88 7.77
N ARG A 481 65.12 7.55 7.72
CA ARG A 481 63.80 7.12 8.16
C ARG A 481 62.89 7.28 6.96
N ASN A 482 61.70 6.68 7.05
CA ASN A 482 60.68 6.84 6.03
C ASN A 482 60.30 8.31 5.87
N ASP A 483 60.55 8.85 4.69
CA ASP A 483 60.25 10.21 4.30
C ASP A 483 59.14 10.25 3.25
N THR A 484 58.51 11.41 3.10
CA THR A 484 57.58 11.69 2.01
C THR A 484 57.98 13.00 1.38
N ILE A 485 58.39 12.94 0.12
CA ILE A 485 59.11 14.02 -0.55
C ILE A 485 58.42 14.36 -1.86
N PHE A 486 58.17 15.65 -2.08
CA PHE A 486 57.60 16.19 -3.31
C PHE A 486 58.57 17.23 -3.89
N GLY A 487 59.09 17.02 -5.09
CA GLY A 487 59.90 18.00 -5.83
C GLY A 487 59.05 19.18 -6.32
N LEU A 488 57.87 18.86 -6.84
CA LEU A 488 56.88 19.77 -7.45
C LEU A 488 57.25 20.19 -8.86
N GLY A 489 58.17 21.14 -9.07
CA GLY A 489 58.51 21.57 -10.41
C GLY A 489 59.95 22.04 -10.57
N GLY A 490 60.46 22.02 -11.80
CA GLY A 490 61.86 22.26 -12.10
C GLY A 490 62.68 20.97 -12.04
N ASP A 491 63.91 20.99 -12.56
CA ASP A 491 64.77 19.79 -12.61
C ASP A 491 65.44 19.51 -11.25
N ASP A 492 64.85 18.62 -10.46
CA ASP A 492 65.23 18.31 -9.09
C ASP A 492 66.25 17.18 -8.95
N ARG A 493 66.94 17.17 -7.81
CA ARG A 493 67.78 16.06 -7.35
C ARG A 493 67.32 15.63 -5.96
N ILE A 494 66.60 14.52 -5.89
CA ILE A 494 65.93 14.05 -4.68
C ILE A 494 66.64 12.79 -4.16
N PHE A 495 67.01 12.82 -2.86
CA PHE A 495 67.69 11.72 -2.18
C PHE A 495 66.88 11.25 -0.97
N GLY A 496 66.25 10.08 -1.02
CA GLY A 496 65.55 9.45 0.11
C GLY A 496 66.50 8.92 1.18
N LYS A 497 67.63 8.34 0.72
CA LYS A 497 68.76 7.77 1.48
C LYS A 497 68.47 6.45 2.20
N GLY A 498 67.41 6.31 2.96
CA GLY A 498 67.10 4.99 3.50
C GLY A 498 65.96 5.02 4.48
N GLY A 499 65.33 3.88 4.67
CA GLY A 499 63.93 3.87 5.10
C GLY A 499 63.05 3.53 3.90
N ASN A 500 61.74 3.39 4.12
CA ASN A 500 60.79 3.17 3.03
C ASN A 500 60.20 4.53 2.66
N ASP A 501 60.67 5.11 1.58
CA ASP A 501 60.37 6.47 1.19
C ASP A 501 59.24 6.54 0.16
N ILE A 502 58.50 7.65 0.17
CA ILE A 502 57.53 8.00 -0.88
C ILE A 502 58.05 9.27 -1.54
N MET A 503 58.38 9.22 -2.83
CA MET A 503 58.96 10.35 -3.55
C MET A 503 58.25 10.59 -4.87
N ASP A 504 58.03 11.87 -5.17
CA ASP A 504 57.45 12.38 -6.41
C ASP A 504 58.31 13.53 -6.90
N GLY A 505 58.90 13.41 -8.10
CA GLY A 505 59.69 14.46 -8.74
C GLY A 505 58.80 15.65 -9.12
N GLY A 506 57.68 15.36 -9.77
CA GLY A 506 56.74 16.37 -10.22
C GLY A 506 57.01 16.73 -11.68
N ALA A 507 57.08 18.01 -12.01
CA ALA A 507 57.30 18.46 -13.39
C ALA A 507 58.74 18.94 -13.61
N GLY A 508 59.50 18.32 -14.50
CA GLY A 508 60.91 18.61 -14.70
C GLY A 508 61.65 17.36 -15.14
N ASN A 509 62.93 17.48 -15.47
CA ASN A 509 63.78 16.30 -15.67
C ASN A 509 64.50 16.01 -14.35
N ASP A 510 63.92 15.15 -13.56
CA ASP A 510 64.30 14.93 -12.18
C ASP A 510 65.27 13.75 -12.03
N ILE A 511 66.04 13.78 -10.94
CA ILE A 511 66.90 12.66 -10.54
C ILE A 511 66.49 12.21 -9.15
N LEU A 512 65.87 11.03 -9.07
CA LEU A 512 65.40 10.44 -7.81
C LEU A 512 66.34 9.30 -7.38
N THR A 513 66.69 9.26 -6.10
CA THR A 513 67.53 8.20 -5.52
C THR A 513 66.93 7.67 -4.22
N GLY A 514 66.41 6.43 -4.24
CA GLY A 514 65.83 5.73 -3.08
C GLY A 514 66.87 5.25 -2.05
N ASP A 515 67.99 4.73 -2.54
CA ASP A 515 69.04 4.09 -1.74
C ASP A 515 68.65 2.74 -1.12
N GLY A 516 68.10 2.71 0.09
CA GLY A 516 67.94 1.45 0.82
C GLY A 516 66.66 1.37 1.61
N GLY A 517 65.79 0.42 1.26
CA GLY A 517 64.47 0.24 1.84
C GLY A 517 63.47 -0.07 0.73
N ASN A 518 62.20 -0.22 1.05
CA ASN A 518 61.18 -0.47 0.04
C ASN A 518 60.53 0.86 -0.36
N ASP A 519 60.97 1.43 -1.45
CA ASP A 519 60.62 2.79 -1.83
C ASP A 519 59.48 2.84 -2.86
N PHE A 520 58.76 3.96 -2.86
CA PHE A 520 57.77 4.32 -3.86
C PHE A 520 58.23 5.58 -4.58
N LEU A 521 58.68 5.45 -5.84
CA LEU A 521 59.32 6.53 -6.60
C LEU A 521 58.51 6.83 -7.86
N VAL A 522 58.13 8.10 -8.02
CA VAL A 522 57.46 8.63 -9.22
C VAL A 522 58.34 9.75 -9.79
N GLY A 523 58.75 9.63 -11.05
CA GLY A 523 59.45 10.70 -11.77
C GLY A 523 58.51 11.88 -11.98
N GLY A 524 57.46 11.67 -12.77
CA GLY A 524 56.41 12.67 -13.00
C GLY A 524 56.34 13.07 -14.47
N ASP A 525 56.30 14.37 -14.75
CA ASP A 525 56.35 14.91 -16.12
C ASP A 525 57.77 15.33 -16.48
N GLY A 526 58.38 14.75 -17.51
CA GLY A 526 59.71 15.07 -18.01
C GLY A 526 60.54 13.81 -18.21
N ASN A 527 61.79 13.96 -18.63
CA ASN A 527 62.68 12.82 -18.83
C ASN A 527 63.49 12.57 -17.57
N ASP A 528 63.01 11.67 -16.73
CA ASP A 528 63.49 11.46 -15.38
C ASP A 528 64.57 10.37 -15.29
N ILE A 529 65.36 10.42 -14.21
CA ILE A 529 66.34 9.39 -13.88
C ILE A 529 66.07 8.86 -12.47
N ILE A 530 65.68 7.59 -12.39
CA ILE A 530 65.33 6.93 -11.12
C ILE A 530 66.39 5.91 -10.74
N TYR A 531 66.98 6.05 -9.55
CA TYR A 531 67.93 5.12 -8.94
C TYR A 531 67.35 4.51 -7.65
N SER A 532 66.66 3.38 -7.74
CA SER A 532 66.04 2.76 -6.54
C SER A 532 67.07 2.08 -5.63
N LYS A 533 68.11 1.48 -6.24
CA LYS A 533 69.26 0.82 -5.61
C LYS A 533 68.95 -0.47 -4.86
N GLY A 534 68.34 -0.48 -3.69
CA GLY A 534 68.24 -1.71 -2.90
C GLY A 534 66.97 -1.82 -2.09
N GLY A 535 66.22 -2.91 -2.30
CA GLY A 535 64.96 -3.11 -1.59
C GLY A 535 63.93 -3.82 -2.44
N ARG A 536 62.65 -3.71 -2.12
CA ARG A 536 61.57 -4.00 -3.07
C ARG A 536 60.88 -2.70 -3.34
N ASP A 537 61.11 -2.17 -4.53
CA ASP A 537 60.68 -0.83 -4.86
C ASP A 537 59.50 -0.86 -5.83
N MET A 538 58.75 0.23 -5.85
CA MET A 538 57.75 0.53 -6.89
C MET A 538 58.20 1.79 -7.62
N LEU A 539 58.48 1.66 -8.91
CA LEU A 539 59.12 2.67 -9.73
C LEU A 539 58.19 3.05 -10.88
N PHE A 540 57.91 4.34 -11.00
CA PHE A 540 57.05 4.92 -12.04
C PHE A 540 57.84 6.05 -12.70
N GLY A 541 58.10 5.94 -14.00
CA GLY A 541 58.73 7.02 -14.77
C GLY A 541 57.76 8.19 -14.89
N GLY A 542 56.65 7.97 -15.59
CA GLY A 542 55.58 8.95 -15.72
C GLY A 542 55.38 9.33 -17.17
N ASN A 543 55.42 10.63 -17.49
CA ASN A 543 55.37 11.11 -18.86
C ASN A 543 56.76 11.59 -19.28
N GLY A 544 57.34 11.07 -20.36
CA GLY A 544 58.64 11.47 -20.89
C GLY A 544 59.50 10.25 -21.20
N ASP A 545 60.66 10.46 -21.81
CA ASP A 545 61.60 9.35 -22.08
C ASP A 545 62.48 9.13 -20.84
N ASP A 546 62.08 8.20 -19.96
CA ASP A 546 62.66 8.00 -18.64
C ASP A 546 63.84 7.02 -18.62
N THR A 547 64.71 7.14 -17.62
CA THR A 547 65.78 6.18 -17.37
C THR A 547 65.69 5.60 -15.96
N ILE A 548 65.33 4.33 -15.86
CA ILE A 548 65.09 3.65 -14.58
C ILE A 548 66.20 2.63 -14.29
N TYR A 549 66.89 2.79 -13.17
CA TYR A 549 67.85 1.84 -12.62
C TYR A 549 67.23 1.14 -11.42
N SER A 550 66.72 -0.08 -11.64
CA SER A 550 65.94 -0.82 -10.63
C SER A 550 66.78 -1.32 -9.46
N GLY A 551 68.11 -1.22 -9.51
CA GLY A 551 68.92 -1.73 -8.42
C GLY A 551 68.77 -3.23 -8.22
N GLY A 552 68.96 -3.69 -6.98
CA GLY A 552 68.81 -5.07 -6.57
C GLY A 552 67.58 -5.28 -5.70
N GLY A 553 66.88 -6.37 -5.96
CA GLY A 553 65.67 -6.70 -5.22
C GLY A 553 64.57 -7.19 -6.13
N ARG A 554 63.33 -7.19 -5.66
CA ARG A 554 62.18 -7.52 -6.51
C ARG A 554 61.38 -6.25 -6.67
N ASP A 555 61.51 -5.62 -7.82
CA ASP A 555 60.94 -4.31 -8.05
C ASP A 555 59.75 -4.40 -9.00
N PHE A 556 58.80 -3.50 -8.82
CA PHE A 556 57.73 -3.23 -9.77
C PHE A 556 58.09 -1.97 -10.54
N ILE A 557 58.02 -2.02 -11.86
CA ILE A 557 58.51 -0.97 -12.74
C ILE A 557 57.44 -0.67 -13.79
N ASP A 558 57.04 0.59 -13.88
CA ASP A 558 56.22 1.12 -14.95
C ASP A 558 56.96 2.32 -15.54
N GLY A 559 57.34 2.23 -16.82
CA GLY A 559 57.99 3.35 -17.50
C GLY A 559 57.02 4.52 -17.67
N GLY A 560 55.77 4.20 -17.99
CA GLY A 560 54.76 5.20 -18.30
C GLY A 560 54.79 5.59 -19.78
N VAL A 561 54.39 6.81 -20.09
CA VAL A 561 54.30 7.30 -21.47
C VAL A 561 55.65 7.84 -21.91
N GLY A 562 56.27 7.21 -22.91
CA GLY A 562 57.54 7.61 -23.49
C GLY A 562 58.32 6.41 -24.03
N ASN A 563 59.54 6.63 -24.49
CA ASN A 563 60.45 5.55 -24.84
C ASN A 563 61.46 5.37 -23.72
N ASP A 564 61.13 4.49 -22.77
CA ASP A 564 61.88 4.41 -21.53
C ASP A 564 63.08 3.49 -21.63
N THR A 565 64.10 3.74 -20.82
CA THR A 565 65.28 2.88 -20.70
C THR A 565 65.36 2.27 -19.31
N ILE A 566 65.10 0.97 -19.21
CA ILE A 566 65.05 0.24 -17.93
C ILE A 566 66.31 -0.63 -17.79
N TYR A 567 67.14 -0.28 -16.82
CA TYR A 567 68.32 -1.04 -16.42
C TYR A 567 67.99 -1.95 -15.22
N LEU A 568 68.02 -3.26 -15.46
CA LEU A 568 67.81 -4.27 -14.43
C LEU A 568 69.15 -4.71 -13.82
N SER A 569 69.25 -4.69 -12.49
CA SER A 569 70.46 -5.11 -11.78
C SER A 569 70.21 -6.07 -10.62
N GLY A 570 69.60 -7.22 -10.92
CA GLY A 570 69.43 -8.31 -9.96
C GLY A 570 67.98 -8.54 -9.56
N GLY A 571 67.78 -9.59 -8.74
CA GLY A 571 66.49 -10.12 -8.31
C GLY A 571 65.48 -10.40 -9.43
N ARG A 572 64.18 -10.49 -9.08
CA ARG A 572 63.11 -10.91 -9.99
C ARG A 572 62.06 -9.82 -10.04
N ASN A 573 62.16 -8.95 -11.04
CA ASN A 573 61.36 -7.74 -11.18
C ASN A 573 60.08 -8.02 -11.97
N VAL A 574 59.14 -7.08 -11.91
CA VAL A 574 57.96 -7.01 -12.76
C VAL A 574 58.01 -5.68 -13.51
N ALA A 575 57.98 -5.70 -14.83
CA ALA A 575 57.80 -4.49 -15.64
C ALA A 575 56.42 -4.52 -16.29
N VAL A 576 55.70 -3.41 -16.22
CA VAL A 576 54.40 -3.25 -16.87
C VAL A 576 54.62 -2.98 -18.36
N MET A 577 53.73 -3.50 -19.21
CA MET A 577 53.66 -3.11 -20.61
C MET A 577 52.23 -2.83 -21.00
N LYS A 578 51.96 -1.63 -21.52
CA LYS A 578 50.65 -1.24 -22.05
C LYS A 578 50.75 -0.75 -23.49
N LEU A 579 49.60 -0.64 -24.14
CA LEU A 579 49.51 -0.13 -25.51
C LEU A 579 49.53 1.40 -25.51
N GLY A 580 50.17 1.99 -26.51
CA GLY A 580 50.17 3.42 -26.75
C GLY A 580 51.04 4.23 -25.78
N GLU A 581 51.82 3.57 -24.93
CA GLU A 581 52.73 4.22 -23.97
C GLU A 581 54.09 4.55 -24.63
N GLY A 582 54.55 3.74 -25.60
CA GLY A 582 55.78 4.02 -26.35
C GLY A 582 56.61 2.76 -26.53
N ILE A 583 57.92 2.91 -26.76
CA ILE A 583 58.82 1.78 -27.02
C ILE A 583 59.91 1.70 -25.95
N ASP A 584 59.75 0.76 -25.02
CA ASP A 584 60.71 0.62 -23.93
C ASP A 584 61.93 -0.20 -24.32
N THR A 585 63.09 0.19 -23.80
CA THR A 585 64.35 -0.54 -23.94
C THR A 585 64.74 -1.14 -22.59
N VAL A 586 64.72 -2.47 -22.51
CA VAL A 586 65.11 -3.21 -21.30
C VAL A 586 66.54 -3.75 -21.44
N ILE A 587 67.38 -3.39 -20.48
CA ILE A 587 68.79 -3.74 -20.42
C ILE A 587 69.04 -4.62 -19.20
N GLY A 588 69.80 -5.71 -19.41
CA GLY A 588 70.14 -6.65 -18.34
C GLY A 588 69.14 -7.78 -18.13
N TYR A 589 68.18 -7.96 -19.05
CA TYR A 589 67.23 -9.08 -19.03
C TYR A 589 67.96 -10.44 -18.97
N ARG A 590 67.55 -11.28 -18.02
CA ARG A 590 67.94 -12.69 -17.92
C ARG A 590 66.69 -13.52 -17.64
N ASN A 591 66.72 -14.79 -18.03
CA ASN A 591 65.60 -15.68 -17.73
C ASN A 591 65.41 -15.77 -16.20
N ASN A 592 64.18 -15.59 -15.72
CA ASN A 592 63.76 -15.46 -14.30
C ASN A 592 64.09 -14.15 -13.58
N THR A 593 64.62 -13.11 -14.23
CA THR A 593 64.84 -11.79 -13.59
C THR A 593 63.75 -10.77 -13.88
N LEU A 594 62.83 -11.07 -14.80
CA LEU A 594 61.73 -10.18 -15.17
C LEU A 594 60.47 -10.99 -15.52
N GLN A 595 59.33 -10.54 -14.99
CA GLN A 595 58.00 -10.85 -15.51
C GLN A 595 57.39 -9.58 -16.11
N PHE A 596 56.60 -9.76 -17.16
CA PHE A 596 55.85 -8.68 -17.78
C PHE A 596 54.39 -8.74 -17.33
N ASP A 597 53.91 -7.65 -16.75
CA ASP A 597 52.48 -7.48 -16.46
C ASP A 597 51.79 -6.92 -17.70
N LEU A 598 50.81 -7.67 -18.21
CA LEU A 598 50.08 -7.35 -19.44
C LEU A 598 48.68 -6.84 -19.08
N GLU A 599 48.57 -5.65 -18.46
CA GLU A 599 47.31 -5.13 -17.90
C GLU A 599 46.08 -5.31 -18.80
N GLN A 600 46.23 -5.18 -20.12
CA GLN A 600 45.15 -5.28 -21.12
C GLN A 600 45.43 -6.27 -22.26
N LEU A 601 46.50 -7.07 -22.13
CA LEU A 601 46.95 -7.98 -23.18
C LEU A 601 47.00 -9.41 -22.66
N THR A 602 47.02 -10.34 -23.61
CA THR A 602 47.30 -11.75 -23.34
C THR A 602 48.54 -12.14 -24.12
N PHE A 603 49.31 -13.10 -23.59
CA PHE A 603 50.50 -13.61 -24.27
C PHE A 603 50.23 -14.06 -25.72
N GLY A 604 49.04 -14.60 -25.99
CA GLY A 604 48.64 -15.06 -27.33
C GLY A 604 48.50 -13.94 -28.37
N GLN A 605 48.39 -12.68 -27.95
CA GLN A 605 48.36 -11.52 -28.84
C GLN A 605 49.77 -11.04 -29.22
N LEU A 606 50.81 -11.52 -28.55
CA LEU A 606 52.17 -11.01 -28.72
C LEU A 606 52.93 -11.72 -29.84
N THR A 607 53.69 -10.94 -30.60
CA THR A 607 54.72 -11.45 -31.52
C THR A 607 56.10 -11.17 -30.94
N ILE A 608 56.88 -12.22 -30.72
CA ILE A 608 58.24 -12.13 -30.19
C ILE A 608 59.23 -12.40 -31.33
N ALA A 609 60.02 -11.39 -31.71
CA ALA A 609 60.90 -11.45 -32.88
C ALA A 609 62.35 -11.09 -32.54
N GLN A 610 63.30 -11.84 -33.09
CA GLN A 610 64.73 -11.49 -33.00
C GLN A 610 65.05 -10.40 -34.01
N THR A 611 65.69 -9.32 -33.56
CA THR A 611 66.20 -8.24 -34.40
C THR A 611 67.67 -8.00 -34.06
N GLY A 612 68.59 -8.50 -34.90
CA GLY A 612 70.01 -8.43 -34.61
C GLY A 612 70.37 -9.21 -33.33
N ARG A 613 70.88 -8.51 -32.32
CA ARG A 613 71.20 -9.07 -30.99
C ARG A 613 70.07 -8.94 -29.97
N ASP A 614 68.97 -8.29 -30.34
CA ASP A 614 67.90 -7.89 -29.42
C ASP A 614 66.60 -8.63 -29.75
N VAL A 615 65.69 -8.69 -28.78
CA VAL A 615 64.35 -9.24 -28.95
C VAL A 615 63.34 -8.11 -28.92
N GLN A 616 62.42 -8.08 -29.87
CA GLN A 616 61.27 -7.18 -29.86
C GLN A 616 60.02 -7.94 -29.44
N ILE A 617 59.30 -7.40 -28.46
CA ILE A 617 57.97 -7.83 -28.06
C ILE A 617 56.97 -6.88 -28.72
N ARG A 618 56.02 -7.41 -29.47
CA ARG A 618 55.10 -6.64 -30.31
C ARG A 618 53.65 -7.05 -30.12
N ASN A 619 52.74 -6.10 -30.30
CA ASN A 619 51.33 -6.38 -30.57
C ASN A 619 50.96 -5.82 -31.95
N GLY A 620 50.73 -6.70 -32.93
CA GLY A 620 50.54 -6.28 -34.33
C GLY A 620 51.75 -5.52 -34.88
N SER A 621 51.55 -4.26 -35.26
CA SER A 621 52.62 -3.37 -35.76
C SER A 621 53.35 -2.59 -34.67
N GLU A 622 52.80 -2.55 -33.46
CA GLU A 622 53.35 -1.81 -32.33
C GLU A 622 54.45 -2.61 -31.65
N ILE A 623 55.56 -1.95 -31.32
CA ILE A 623 56.63 -2.51 -30.50
C ILE A 623 56.37 -2.03 -29.09
N LEU A 624 56.21 -2.96 -28.15
CA LEU A 624 55.99 -2.64 -26.74
C LEU A 624 57.32 -2.53 -26.00
N ALA A 625 58.25 -3.45 -26.28
CA ALA A 625 59.56 -3.46 -25.64
C ALA A 625 60.65 -4.07 -26.52
N ILE A 626 61.87 -3.61 -26.31
CA ILE A 626 63.12 -4.09 -26.90
C ILE A 626 64.01 -4.63 -25.78
N LEU A 627 64.23 -5.94 -25.75
CA LEU A 627 65.14 -6.59 -24.80
C LEU A 627 66.53 -6.68 -25.43
N THR A 628 67.46 -5.91 -24.89
CA THR A 628 68.81 -5.82 -25.46
C THR A 628 69.63 -7.07 -25.18
N ASN A 629 70.49 -7.46 -26.13
CA ASN A 629 71.38 -8.62 -26.05
C ASN A 629 70.70 -9.92 -25.59
N THR A 630 69.44 -10.09 -25.96
CA THR A 630 68.57 -11.20 -25.55
C THR A 630 68.30 -12.12 -26.74
N GLN A 631 68.09 -13.40 -26.48
CA GLN A 631 67.69 -14.36 -27.50
C GLN A 631 66.23 -14.75 -27.31
N THR A 632 65.48 -14.87 -28.41
CA THR A 632 64.03 -15.18 -28.36
C THR A 632 63.69 -16.44 -27.58
N ARG A 633 64.54 -17.47 -27.61
CA ARG A 633 64.36 -18.72 -26.82
C ARG A 633 64.33 -18.52 -25.31
N SER A 634 64.79 -17.37 -24.81
CA SER A 634 64.80 -17.03 -23.39
C SER A 634 63.52 -16.33 -22.95
N VAL A 635 62.66 -15.91 -23.88
CA VAL A 635 61.37 -15.25 -23.62
C VAL A 635 60.26 -16.26 -23.91
N THR A 636 59.60 -16.74 -22.86
CA THR A 636 58.54 -17.76 -22.93
C THR A 636 57.26 -17.24 -22.28
N ALA A 637 56.15 -17.96 -22.46
CA ALA A 637 54.87 -17.61 -21.86
C ALA A 637 54.94 -17.43 -20.32
N SER A 638 55.82 -18.15 -19.63
CA SER A 638 55.99 -18.02 -18.17
C SER A 638 56.62 -16.69 -17.73
N ASN A 639 57.14 -15.89 -18.67
CA ASN A 639 57.64 -14.54 -18.38
C ASN A 639 56.52 -13.49 -18.38
N PHE A 640 55.27 -13.84 -18.65
CA PHE A 640 54.13 -12.91 -18.70
C PHE A 640 53.10 -13.33 -17.65
N ILE A 641 52.52 -12.36 -16.95
CA ILE A 641 51.50 -12.54 -15.93
C ILE A 641 50.13 -12.19 -16.50
#